data_AF-A0A1E4EG75-F1
#
_entry.id   AF-A0A1E4EG75-F1
#
_cell.length_a   1.000
_cell.length_b   1.000
_cell.length_c   1.000
_cell.angle_alpha   90.00
_cell.angle_beta   90.00
_cell.angle_gamma   90.00
#
_symmetry.space_group_name_H-M   'P 1'
#
loop_
_entity.id
_entity.type
_entity.pdbx_description
1 polymer ?
#
loop_
_entity_poly.entity_id
_entity_poly.type
_entity_poly.pdbx_seq_one_letter_code
_entity_poly.pdbx_strand_id
1 'polypeptide(L)'
;LEASILERSDVDWATLSGSCQAIVVMAYDQHASEDSPGPIAPVEWCQQVLQKALTRLPAERVVVGIGNYGYDWVTSDAGQRPPAEGLNYFTALGILRGQARDLALDRASLNTHFAYQDELQRTHQIWLLDALSAANQWRLAQPLGVQGAALWVMGSEDPSIWKFLHRNLLSQPPQAAALEQIDSPFGVEFVGEGEILQVESAPSPGKRTLTTDPTSGLIVSCEYEQLPSTYQVRRSGHLDKAVALTFDDGPSAEYTGAVLDVLTSQHVAATFFVLGQNSLRYPELLQRMYQEGHEIGSHSFSHPNLGAVGDPRVHMELNLTQRVLQSVCGRSTLLFRPPYNADAEPTRAEEVHPLVVASKMGYLTVGELLDPEDWRLQEPVGAGQTRPRTASDIAEAAIREVETKRGNCLLLHDAGGDRSATVAALKILIPELQRRGYRFVTVSQLVESDRDRVMPATTGESRLRLRADWLFYWGLSWGQRILGGLFLAAIFLGVARSLMIAWLACRAHRFPTVVGNGQPPVTVLVAAYNEEKVIARTIDSLLASDYPQLSVVVVDDGSQDATADVVEQRFGGDSRVRLIRQSNGGKAHALNTALAQVDTPVVLCVDADTLLDPQAIQRLARHFDDPTVGAVAGNVKVGNCGNLFTIWQSIEYTASQNLDRQAYEALNSVPVVPGAIGAWRSQAVRDIGGYSSDTLAEDMDLTMRLRLGGYRVVNEPEARAYTEAPDSLPTLFRQRFRWAYGNLQCLWKHRGALGRHGYFGRLVLPSLWLFQIFSQLLSPLVDLQIVWALGWAALTLQDVATANTHWQPAGLALQHLSSVGSLYLLFFSVEFSSAWLAFGMEREPRGPLFWMFTQRIVYRQLMYLVVIKSVTQALSGLSSGWNKLERKGTVHQPS
;
A
#
# COMPACT_ATOMS: atom_id res chain seq x y z
N LEU A 1 14.22 0.81 55.76
CA LEU A 1 14.45 0.61 57.20
C LEU A 1 13.26 1.18 57.92
N GLU A 2 12.41 0.32 58.46
CA GLU A 2 11.22 0.73 59.22
C GLU A 2 11.59 1.44 60.52
N ALA A 3 10.72 2.35 60.98
CA ALA A 3 10.92 3.10 62.21
C ALA A 3 11.06 2.18 63.44
N SER A 4 10.32 1.06 63.47
CA SER A 4 10.36 0.04 64.54
C SER A 4 11.74 -0.59 64.71
N ILE A 5 12.51 -0.73 63.62
CA ILE A 5 13.83 -1.36 63.62
C ILE A 5 14.87 -0.43 64.25
N LEU A 6 14.68 0.90 64.21
CA LEU A 6 15.60 1.87 64.81
C LEU A 6 15.71 1.74 66.34
N GLU A 7 14.72 1.11 66.98
CA GLU A 7 14.66 0.94 68.44
C GLU A 7 15.33 -0.35 68.92
N ARG A 8 15.73 -1.23 68.00
CA ARG A 8 16.39 -2.49 68.30
C ARG A 8 17.83 -2.27 68.78
N SER A 9 18.09 -2.69 70.02
CA SER A 9 19.43 -2.62 70.62
C SER A 9 20.37 -3.71 70.14
N ASP A 10 19.85 -4.76 69.47
CA ASP A 10 20.60 -5.89 68.95
C ASP A 10 21.16 -5.66 67.53
N VAL A 11 20.93 -4.47 66.94
CA VAL A 11 21.45 -4.09 65.62
C VAL A 11 22.77 -3.32 65.77
N ASP A 12 23.83 -3.82 65.13
CA ASP A 12 25.11 -3.10 65.00
C ASP A 12 25.02 -2.07 63.86
N TRP A 13 24.61 -0.86 64.22
CA TRP A 13 24.46 0.28 63.32
C TRP A 13 25.77 0.75 62.67
N ALA A 14 26.93 0.54 63.33
CA ALA A 14 28.23 0.93 62.79
C ALA A 14 28.64 0.00 61.64
N THR A 15 28.48 -1.31 61.82
CA THR A 15 28.74 -2.30 60.75
C THR A 15 27.74 -2.16 59.60
N LEU A 16 26.47 -1.92 59.89
CA LEU A 16 25.43 -1.73 58.88
C LEU A 16 25.69 -0.49 58.00
N SER A 17 25.95 0.67 58.63
CA SER A 17 26.24 1.91 57.90
C SER A 17 27.55 1.86 57.11
N GLY A 18 28.55 1.09 57.56
CA GLY A 18 29.79 0.83 56.83
C GLY A 18 29.62 -0.05 55.59
N SER A 19 28.57 -0.88 55.54
CA SER A 19 28.32 -1.85 54.46
C SER A 19 27.35 -1.34 53.38
N CYS A 20 26.69 -0.20 53.60
CA CYS A 20 25.67 0.35 52.70
C CYS A 20 26.07 1.72 52.15
N GLN A 21 25.81 1.97 50.86
CA GLN A 21 26.04 3.29 50.26
C GLN A 21 25.01 4.33 50.74
N ALA A 22 23.78 3.89 50.99
CA ALA A 22 22.64 4.66 51.44
C ALA A 22 21.71 3.74 52.25
N ILE A 23 21.01 4.27 53.23
CA ILE A 23 19.97 3.59 54.02
C ILE A 23 18.70 4.41 53.90
N VAL A 24 17.68 3.82 53.28
CA VAL A 24 16.35 4.46 53.18
C VAL A 24 15.61 4.27 54.49
N VAL A 25 15.38 5.36 55.21
CA VAL A 25 14.58 5.37 56.45
C VAL A 25 13.13 5.62 56.07
N MET A 26 12.25 4.66 56.37
CA MET A 26 10.81 4.78 56.09
C MET A 26 10.20 5.70 57.13
N ALA A 27 10.10 6.99 56.81
CA ALA A 27 9.48 8.01 57.64
C ALA A 27 7.97 8.13 57.30
N TYR A 28 7.31 7.00 57.10
CA TYR A 28 5.88 6.85 56.81
C TYR A 28 5.36 5.52 57.42
N ASP A 29 4.05 5.27 57.35
CA ASP A 29 3.36 4.14 58.01
C ASP A 29 3.43 4.18 59.56
N GLN A 30 3.16 5.33 60.17
CA GLN A 30 2.82 5.36 61.61
C GLN A 30 1.50 4.62 61.87
N HIS A 31 0.55 4.74 60.93
CA HIS A 31 -0.68 3.95 60.87
C HIS A 31 -0.70 3.23 59.52
N ALA A 32 -0.54 1.91 59.55
CA ALA A 32 -0.61 1.04 58.37
C ALA A 32 -2.02 0.49 58.15
N SER A 33 -2.24 -0.26 57.07
CA SER A 33 -3.54 -0.81 56.68
C SER A 33 -4.22 -1.68 57.75
N GLU A 34 -3.44 -2.37 58.59
CA GLU A 34 -3.94 -3.23 59.68
C GLU A 34 -4.21 -2.46 60.98
N ASP A 35 -3.77 -1.20 61.08
CA ASP A 35 -3.92 -0.37 62.29
C ASP A 35 -5.29 0.33 62.37
N SER A 36 -5.54 1.01 63.49
CA SER A 36 -6.70 1.89 63.62
C SER A 36 -6.54 3.14 62.73
N PRO A 37 -7.65 3.73 62.25
CA PRO A 37 -7.60 4.90 61.37
C PRO A 37 -6.81 6.05 62.00
N GLY A 38 -5.89 6.63 61.23
CA GLY A 38 -5.06 7.72 61.70
C GLY A 38 -4.14 8.27 60.61
N PRO A 39 -3.46 9.40 60.88
CA PRO A 39 -2.54 9.99 59.93
C PRO A 39 -1.37 9.07 59.62
N ILE A 40 -1.10 8.86 58.34
CA ILE A 40 -0.13 7.87 57.86
C ILE A 40 1.30 8.27 58.24
N ALA A 41 1.64 9.56 58.15
CA ALA A 41 2.97 10.07 58.45
C ALA A 41 2.91 11.53 58.97
N PRO A 42 2.45 11.75 60.22
CA PRO A 42 2.47 13.05 60.86
C PRO A 42 3.84 13.71 60.82
N VAL A 43 3.87 14.99 60.50
CA VAL A 43 5.11 15.74 60.32
C VAL A 43 6.04 15.68 61.55
N GLU A 44 5.48 15.77 62.76
CA GLU A 44 6.23 15.67 64.02
C GLU A 44 6.80 14.27 64.24
N TRP A 45 6.03 13.24 63.91
CA TRP A 45 6.48 11.84 64.01
C TRP A 45 7.61 11.56 63.01
N CYS A 46 7.49 12.02 61.77
CA CYS A 46 8.56 11.92 60.77
C CYS A 46 9.86 12.58 61.28
N GLN A 47 9.74 13.76 61.90
CA GLN A 47 10.90 14.46 62.48
C GLN A 47 11.55 13.63 63.59
N GLN A 48 10.75 13.01 64.48
CA GLN A 48 11.26 12.14 65.55
C GLN A 48 11.96 10.90 64.99
N VAL A 49 11.39 10.25 63.97
CA VAL A 49 12.00 9.10 63.29
C VAL A 49 13.35 9.47 62.68
N LEU A 50 13.43 10.62 62.00
CA LEU A 50 14.68 11.11 61.42
C LEU A 50 15.73 11.47 62.49
N GLN A 51 15.33 12.18 63.56
CA GLN A 51 16.22 12.48 64.66
C GLN A 51 16.76 11.21 65.31
N LYS A 52 15.91 10.21 65.56
CA LYS A 52 16.32 8.89 66.07
C LYS A 52 17.31 8.22 65.12
N ALA A 53 17.03 8.19 63.82
CA ALA A 53 17.95 7.62 62.82
C ALA A 53 19.33 8.30 62.86
N LEU A 54 19.38 9.62 62.96
CA LEU A 54 20.63 10.39 63.00
C LEU A 54 21.43 10.23 64.30
N THR A 55 20.85 9.70 65.38
CA THR A 55 21.62 9.29 66.56
C THR A 55 22.44 8.01 66.34
N ARG A 56 22.07 7.21 65.31
CA ARG A 56 22.64 5.88 65.04
C ARG A 56 23.39 5.82 63.71
N LEU A 57 23.00 6.65 62.74
CA LEU A 57 23.49 6.65 61.37
C LEU A 57 24.08 8.03 61.02
N PRO A 58 25.21 8.09 60.29
CA PRO A 58 25.71 9.35 59.76
C PRO A 58 24.77 9.93 58.71
N ALA A 59 24.56 11.25 58.72
CA ALA A 59 23.56 11.94 57.89
C ALA A 59 23.78 11.69 56.39
N GLU A 60 25.03 11.64 55.93
CA GLU A 60 25.42 11.38 54.54
C GLU A 60 25.09 9.97 54.04
N ARG A 61 24.67 9.05 54.92
CA ARG A 61 24.19 7.70 54.58
C ARG A 61 22.67 7.58 54.66
N VAL A 62 21.95 8.59 55.16
CA VAL A 62 20.50 8.53 55.34
C VAL A 62 19.80 9.07 54.10
N VAL A 63 18.89 8.28 53.54
CA VAL A 63 17.92 8.71 52.52
C VAL A 63 16.54 8.68 53.17
N VAL A 64 15.78 9.77 53.06
CA VAL A 64 14.44 9.85 53.65
C VAL A 64 13.43 9.21 52.72
N GLY A 65 12.79 8.14 53.17
CA GLY A 65 11.62 7.57 52.51
C GLY A 65 10.43 8.50 52.71
N ILE A 66 9.85 8.97 51.60
CA ILE A 66 8.65 9.82 51.55
C ILE A 66 7.51 8.98 50.98
N GLY A 67 6.44 8.84 51.76
CA GLY A 67 5.22 8.16 51.35
C GLY A 67 4.36 9.05 50.43
N ASN A 68 3.71 8.47 49.43
CA ASN A 68 2.70 9.12 48.61
C ASN A 68 1.60 8.13 48.19
N TYR A 69 0.74 7.78 49.12
CA TYR A 69 -0.43 6.92 48.96
C TYR A 69 -1.44 7.30 50.04
N GLY A 70 -2.64 6.72 49.98
CA GLY A 70 -3.66 6.84 51.01
C GLY A 70 -4.22 5.50 51.46
N TYR A 71 -5.02 5.57 52.50
CA TYR A 71 -5.78 4.43 53.01
C TYR A 71 -7.23 4.85 53.24
N ASP A 72 -8.18 4.01 52.86
CA ASP A 72 -9.59 4.09 53.25
C ASP A 72 -9.88 3.05 54.35
N TRP A 73 -10.05 3.53 55.58
CA TRP A 73 -10.51 2.69 56.67
C TRP A 73 -12.02 2.74 56.80
N VAL A 74 -12.65 1.56 56.71
CA VAL A 74 -14.09 1.40 56.87
C VAL A 74 -14.42 0.88 58.27
N THR A 75 -15.26 1.61 59.01
CA THR A 75 -15.78 1.18 60.31
C THR A 75 -17.29 0.95 60.21
N SER A 76 -17.74 -0.26 60.57
CA SER A 76 -19.16 -0.61 60.65
C SER A 76 -19.71 -0.49 62.08
N ASP A 77 -21.01 -0.29 62.23
CA ASP A 77 -21.71 -0.25 63.54
C ASP A 77 -21.56 -1.55 64.35
N ALA A 78 -21.25 -2.67 63.69
CA ALA A 78 -20.99 -3.96 64.34
C ALA A 78 -19.56 -4.10 64.91
N GLY A 79 -18.72 -3.06 64.81
CA GLY A 79 -17.35 -3.04 65.32
C GLY A 79 -16.34 -3.85 64.49
N GLN A 80 -16.75 -4.41 63.34
CA GLN A 80 -15.83 -5.07 62.42
C GLN A 80 -14.96 -4.02 61.72
N ARG A 81 -13.65 -4.27 61.72
CA ARG A 81 -12.61 -3.44 61.09
C ARG A 81 -11.83 -4.30 60.09
N PRO A 82 -12.22 -4.33 58.81
CA PRO A 82 -11.38 -4.92 57.77
C PRO A 82 -10.09 -4.09 57.60
N PRO A 83 -9.02 -4.68 57.04
CA PRO A 83 -7.83 -3.93 56.65
C PRO A 83 -8.20 -2.77 55.71
N ALA A 84 -7.50 -1.65 55.82
CA ALA A 84 -7.73 -0.48 54.99
C ALA A 84 -7.40 -0.76 53.51
N GLU A 85 -8.19 -0.17 52.62
CA GLU A 85 -7.93 -0.24 51.18
C GLU A 85 -6.90 0.83 50.78
N GLY A 86 -5.87 0.44 50.04
CA GLY A 86 -4.86 1.38 49.53
C GLY A 86 -5.40 2.24 48.39
N LEU A 87 -5.19 3.56 48.49
CA LEU A 87 -5.66 4.54 47.51
C LEU A 87 -4.48 5.29 46.87
N ASN A 88 -4.61 5.63 45.58
CA ASN A 88 -3.79 6.67 44.97
C ASN A 88 -4.46 8.06 45.12
N TYR A 89 -3.70 9.11 44.84
CA TYR A 89 -4.17 10.49 44.96
C TYR A 89 -5.46 10.76 44.16
N PHE A 90 -5.53 10.37 42.89
CA PHE A 90 -6.68 10.63 42.03
C PHE A 90 -7.92 9.84 42.41
N THR A 91 -7.79 8.57 42.81
CA THR A 91 -8.90 7.75 43.31
C THR A 91 -9.51 8.38 44.56
N ALA A 92 -8.69 8.87 45.50
CA ALA A 92 -9.20 9.54 46.69
C ALA A 92 -9.94 10.84 46.36
N LEU A 93 -9.46 11.62 45.38
CA LEU A 93 -10.17 12.80 44.88
C LEU A 93 -11.47 12.45 44.13
N GLY A 94 -11.50 11.32 43.43
CA GLY A 94 -12.70 10.78 42.78
C GLY A 94 -13.80 10.48 43.80
N ILE A 95 -13.45 9.78 44.89
CA ILE A 95 -14.36 9.52 46.01
C ILE A 95 -14.89 10.83 46.61
N LEU A 96 -14.00 11.79 46.88
CA LEU A 96 -14.38 13.09 47.45
C LEU A 96 -15.41 13.84 46.60
N ARG A 97 -15.25 13.85 45.27
CA ARG A 97 -16.21 14.50 44.35
C ARG A 97 -17.62 13.94 44.49
N GLY A 98 -17.74 12.64 44.78
CA GLY A 98 -19.04 11.99 45.00
C GLY A 98 -19.73 12.36 46.32
N GLN A 99 -19.00 12.93 47.29
CA GLN A 99 -19.48 13.10 48.67
C GLN A 99 -19.77 14.56 49.06
N ALA A 100 -19.53 15.54 48.17
CA ALA A 100 -19.73 16.97 48.42
C ALA A 100 -19.10 17.47 49.75
N ARG A 101 -17.87 17.04 50.02
CA ARG A 101 -17.06 17.44 51.19
C ARG A 101 -15.80 18.15 50.75
N ASP A 102 -15.24 18.95 51.67
CA ASP A 102 -13.96 19.62 51.45
C ASP A 102 -12.80 18.72 51.90
N LEU A 103 -11.75 18.68 51.09
CA LEU A 103 -10.48 18.06 51.44
C LEU A 103 -9.73 18.97 52.41
N ALA A 104 -9.41 18.48 53.60
CA ALA A 104 -8.71 19.28 54.60
C ALA A 104 -7.29 18.77 54.83
N LEU A 105 -6.33 19.70 54.95
CA LEU A 105 -5.04 19.41 55.56
C LEU A 105 -5.22 19.46 57.07
N ASP A 106 -5.09 18.33 57.76
CA ASP A 106 -5.23 18.28 59.21
C ASP A 106 -4.11 19.10 59.88
N ARG A 107 -4.48 20.02 60.77
CA ARG A 107 -3.53 20.98 61.35
C ARG A 107 -2.52 20.34 62.31
N ALA A 108 -2.87 19.21 62.92
CA ALA A 108 -2.01 18.54 63.89
C ALA A 108 -0.97 17.64 63.20
N SER A 109 -1.40 16.87 62.20
CA SER A 109 -0.52 15.92 61.49
C SER A 109 0.14 16.51 60.24
N LEU A 110 -0.46 17.54 59.63
CA LEU A 110 -0.17 18.01 58.27
C LEU A 110 -0.28 16.90 57.22
N ASN A 111 -1.16 15.93 57.44
CA ASN A 111 -1.60 14.96 56.44
C ASN A 111 -2.98 15.33 55.94
N THR A 112 -3.26 15.00 54.68
CA THR A 112 -4.54 15.30 54.06
C THR A 112 -5.58 14.27 54.49
N HIS A 113 -6.79 14.71 54.85
CA HIS A 113 -7.84 13.86 55.40
C HIS A 113 -9.24 14.32 55.04
N PHE A 114 -10.14 13.35 54.87
CA PHE A 114 -11.58 13.54 54.90
C PHE A 114 -12.30 12.27 55.36
N ALA A 115 -13.53 12.43 55.83
CA ALA A 115 -14.37 11.32 56.28
C ALA A 115 -15.79 11.48 55.76
N TYR A 116 -16.45 10.36 55.47
CA TYR A 116 -17.84 10.34 55.01
C TYR A 116 -18.56 9.07 55.48
N GLN A 117 -19.88 9.04 55.32
CA GLN A 117 -20.71 7.86 55.55
C GLN A 117 -21.30 7.40 54.23
N ASP A 118 -21.20 6.10 53.95
CA ASP A 118 -21.81 5.52 52.75
C ASP A 118 -23.32 5.25 52.92
N GLU A 119 -23.97 4.77 51.86
CA GLU A 119 -25.40 4.44 51.86
C GLU A 119 -25.78 3.36 52.89
N LEU A 120 -24.79 2.54 53.30
CA LEU A 120 -24.94 1.48 54.29
C LEU A 120 -24.59 1.95 55.72
N GLN A 121 -24.45 3.26 55.93
CA GLN A 121 -24.08 3.89 57.21
C GLN A 121 -22.69 3.46 57.74
N ARG A 122 -21.82 2.93 56.89
CA ARG A 122 -20.42 2.66 57.25
C ARG A 122 -19.64 3.96 57.21
N THR A 123 -18.79 4.17 58.21
CA THR A 123 -17.95 5.38 58.30
C THR A 123 -16.61 5.11 57.64
N HIS A 124 -16.30 5.89 56.62
CA HIS A 124 -15.04 5.89 55.90
C HIS A 124 -14.15 7.01 56.42
N GLN A 125 -12.90 6.69 56.76
CA GLN A 125 -11.87 7.65 57.17
C GLN A 125 -10.69 7.52 56.21
N ILE A 126 -10.46 8.56 55.41
CA ILE A 126 -9.44 8.55 54.37
C ILE A 126 -8.31 9.49 54.77
N TRP A 127 -7.10 8.95 54.86
CA TRP A 127 -5.86 9.72 55.05
C TRP A 127 -4.97 9.57 53.83
N LEU A 128 -4.30 10.65 53.45
CA LEU A 128 -3.49 10.73 52.23
C LEU A 128 -2.13 11.35 52.54
N LEU A 129 -1.10 10.75 51.93
CA LEU A 129 0.18 11.38 51.70
C LEU A 129 0.23 11.89 50.27
N ASP A 130 0.33 13.21 50.12
CA ASP A 130 0.38 13.94 48.86
C ASP A 130 1.61 14.87 48.82
N ALA A 131 1.70 15.70 47.77
CA ALA A 131 2.81 16.63 47.60
C ALA A 131 2.96 17.64 48.74
N LEU A 132 1.89 17.93 49.49
CA LEU A 132 1.93 18.85 50.64
C LEU A 132 2.65 18.18 51.82
N SER A 133 2.23 16.95 52.15
CA SER A 133 2.88 16.15 53.19
C SER A 133 4.35 15.88 52.85
N ALA A 134 4.65 15.54 51.59
CA ALA A 134 6.00 15.32 51.08
C ALA A 134 6.86 16.59 51.14
N ALA A 135 6.31 17.75 50.78
CA ALA A 135 7.01 19.02 50.85
C ALA A 135 7.36 19.40 52.30
N ASN A 136 6.42 19.17 53.23
CA ASN A 136 6.65 19.39 54.67
C ASN A 136 7.72 18.45 55.22
N GLN A 137 7.65 17.15 54.91
CA GLN A 137 8.66 16.16 55.33
C GLN A 137 10.04 16.49 54.76
N TRP A 138 10.14 16.84 53.48
CA TRP A 138 11.42 17.19 52.86
C TRP A 138 11.99 18.50 53.42
N ARG A 139 11.15 19.49 53.69
CA ARG A 139 11.58 20.76 54.31
C ARG A 139 12.18 20.58 55.69
N LEU A 140 11.73 19.58 56.45
CA LEU A 140 12.33 19.22 57.74
C LEU A 140 13.59 18.36 57.61
N ALA A 141 13.63 17.46 56.62
CA ALA A 141 14.76 16.56 56.42
C ALA A 141 15.99 17.27 55.82
N GLN A 142 15.78 18.17 54.86
CA GLN A 142 16.86 18.80 54.07
C GLN A 142 17.92 19.51 54.94
N PRO A 143 17.55 20.33 55.97
CA PRO A 143 18.54 20.99 56.83
C PRO A 143 19.38 20.03 57.68
N LEU A 144 18.97 18.77 57.83
CA LEU A 144 19.68 17.75 58.62
C LEU A 144 20.88 17.13 57.88
N GLY A 145 21.14 17.52 56.62
CA GLY A 145 22.28 17.04 55.85
C GLY A 145 22.15 15.61 55.35
N VAL A 146 20.91 15.09 55.26
CA VAL A 146 20.62 13.76 54.70
C VAL A 146 21.04 13.65 53.23
N GLN A 147 21.38 12.44 52.78
CA GLN A 147 21.89 12.17 51.43
C GLN A 147 20.87 12.46 50.31
N GLY A 148 19.57 12.31 50.60
CA GLY A 148 18.50 12.49 49.62
C GLY A 148 17.14 12.00 50.10
N ALA A 149 16.20 11.87 49.18
CA ALA A 149 14.87 11.30 49.41
C ALA A 149 14.57 10.14 48.45
N ALA A 150 13.71 9.21 48.87
CA ALA A 150 13.18 8.11 48.06
C ALA A 150 11.65 8.12 48.13
N LEU A 151 10.98 8.16 46.99
CA LEU A 151 9.51 8.21 46.90
C LEU A 151 8.90 6.80 46.90
N TRP A 152 7.80 6.61 47.63
CA TRP A 152 7.03 5.37 47.68
C TRP A 152 5.54 5.66 47.85
N VAL A 153 4.60 5.23 47.01
CA VAL A 153 4.73 4.40 45.80
C VAL A 153 4.75 5.31 44.57
N MET A 154 5.54 4.95 43.56
CA MET A 154 5.57 5.69 42.29
C MET A 154 4.33 5.34 41.45
N GLY A 155 3.71 6.33 40.82
CA GLY A 155 2.47 6.22 40.05
C GLY A 155 1.20 6.52 40.85
N SER A 156 1.28 6.66 42.18
CA SER A 156 0.15 7.04 43.04
C SER A 156 0.13 8.53 43.40
N GLU A 157 1.05 9.32 42.84
CA GLU A 157 1.37 10.64 43.35
C GLU A 157 0.47 11.82 42.98
N ASP A 158 0.43 12.80 43.88
CA ASP A 158 0.11 14.18 43.52
C ASP A 158 1.22 14.68 42.56
N PRO A 159 0.91 14.99 41.29
CA PRO A 159 1.90 15.34 40.26
C PRO A 159 2.78 16.53 40.64
N SER A 160 2.28 17.43 41.50
CA SER A 160 3.03 18.60 41.94
C SER A 160 4.25 18.25 42.79
N ILE A 161 4.38 17.00 43.28
CA ILE A 161 5.58 16.52 43.98
C ILE A 161 6.85 16.68 43.14
N TRP A 162 6.73 16.53 41.82
CA TRP A 162 7.84 16.65 40.87
C TRP A 162 8.34 18.09 40.70
N LYS A 163 7.62 19.09 41.22
CA LYS A 163 8.05 20.50 41.23
C LYS A 163 9.20 20.76 42.22
N PHE A 164 9.45 19.85 43.17
CA PHE A 164 10.58 19.95 44.11
C PHE A 164 11.39 18.66 44.25
N LEU A 165 10.77 17.48 44.08
CA LEU A 165 11.44 16.17 44.17
C LEU A 165 12.11 15.79 42.84
N HIS A 166 12.86 16.73 42.27
CA HIS A 166 13.62 16.57 41.03
C HIS A 166 15.11 16.73 41.31
N ARG A 167 15.98 15.95 40.66
CA ARG A 167 17.44 15.90 40.96
C ARG A 167 18.13 17.27 40.98
N ASN A 168 17.67 18.20 40.14
CA ASN A 168 18.22 19.56 40.05
C ASN A 168 17.63 20.54 41.10
N LEU A 169 16.58 20.14 41.82
CA LEU A 169 15.82 20.97 42.75
C LEU A 169 15.90 20.47 44.20
N LEU A 170 16.37 19.24 44.44
CA LEU A 170 16.48 18.65 45.79
C LEU A 170 17.35 19.47 46.76
N SER A 171 18.26 20.31 46.27
CA SER A 171 19.09 21.21 47.10
C SER A 171 18.38 22.51 47.51
N GLN A 172 17.19 22.78 46.96
CA GLN A 172 16.38 23.96 47.26
C GLN A 172 15.20 23.56 48.15
N PRO A 173 14.76 24.43 49.08
CA PRO A 173 13.58 24.13 49.88
C PRO A 173 12.31 24.15 49.00
N PRO A 174 11.33 23.25 49.25
CA PRO A 174 10.06 23.27 48.54
C PRO A 174 9.37 24.63 48.66
N GLN A 175 8.89 25.17 47.53
CA GLN A 175 8.14 26.42 47.49
C GLN A 175 6.64 26.13 47.39
N ALA A 176 5.85 26.60 48.35
CA ALA A 176 4.40 26.37 48.37
C ALA A 176 3.71 26.87 47.08
N ALA A 177 4.10 28.05 46.57
CA ALA A 177 3.55 28.60 45.33
C ALA A 177 3.72 27.67 44.10
N ALA A 178 4.77 26.84 44.07
CA ALA A 178 4.98 25.88 42.98
C ALA A 178 4.02 24.68 43.03
N LEU A 179 3.34 24.48 44.17
CA LEU A 179 2.41 23.38 44.43
C LEU A 179 0.94 23.78 44.29
N GLU A 180 0.65 25.07 44.06
CA GLU A 180 -0.73 25.60 43.93
C GLU A 180 -1.40 25.17 42.62
N GLN A 181 -0.61 24.99 41.56
CA GLN A 181 -1.06 24.46 40.27
C GLN A 181 -0.75 22.97 40.19
N ILE A 182 -1.78 22.17 39.95
CA ILE A 182 -1.66 20.73 39.80
C ILE A 182 -1.86 20.41 38.32
N ASP A 183 -0.76 20.05 37.65
CA ASP A 183 -0.82 19.55 36.29
C ASP A 183 -1.69 18.29 36.27
N SER A 184 -2.60 18.17 35.31
CA SER A 184 -3.34 16.92 35.15
C SER A 184 -2.45 15.93 34.41
N PRO A 185 -1.95 14.88 35.08
CA PRO A 185 -1.14 13.88 34.41
C PRO A 185 -2.05 13.06 33.50
N PHE A 186 -1.42 12.36 32.56
CA PHE A 186 -2.08 11.28 31.86
C PHE A 186 -2.44 10.18 32.88
N GLY A 187 -3.73 9.91 33.02
CA GLY A 187 -4.28 8.85 33.86
C GLY A 187 -5.70 8.53 33.44
N VAL A 188 -6.16 7.32 33.76
CA VAL A 188 -7.51 6.84 33.44
C VAL A 188 -8.14 6.32 34.72
N GLU A 189 -9.30 6.85 35.07
CA GLU A 189 -10.15 6.38 36.15
C GLU A 189 -11.33 5.63 35.56
N PHE A 190 -11.53 4.39 35.99
CA PHE A 190 -12.65 3.57 35.55
C PHE A 190 -13.80 3.67 36.55
N VAL A 191 -15.00 3.96 36.04
CA VAL A 191 -16.23 3.99 36.85
C VAL A 191 -17.17 2.88 36.35
N GLY A 192 -17.43 1.89 37.21
CA GLY A 192 -18.32 0.76 36.91
C GLY A 192 -17.60 -0.54 36.48
N GLU A 193 -18.39 -1.56 36.15
CA GLU A 193 -17.93 -2.89 35.72
C GLU A 193 -18.41 -3.19 34.29
N GLY A 194 -17.59 -3.93 33.52
CA GLY A 194 -17.89 -4.38 32.17
C GLY A 194 -16.91 -3.87 31.12
N GLU A 195 -17.19 -4.18 29.85
CA GLU A 195 -16.26 -3.97 28.73
C GLU A 195 -16.74 -2.92 27.72
N ILE A 196 -17.86 -2.26 27.99
CA ILE A 196 -18.37 -1.20 27.14
C ILE A 196 -17.92 0.14 27.71
N LEU A 197 -16.99 0.78 27.00
CA LEU A 197 -16.24 1.95 27.40
C LEU A 197 -16.83 3.22 26.77
N GLN A 198 -17.02 4.23 27.61
CA GLN A 198 -17.38 5.58 27.18
C GLN A 198 -16.60 6.61 27.98
N VAL A 199 -15.97 7.57 27.29
CA VAL A 199 -15.27 8.67 27.96
C VAL A 199 -16.30 9.66 28.47
N GLU A 200 -16.39 9.83 29.79
CA GLU A 200 -17.32 10.76 30.44
C GLU A 200 -16.77 12.17 30.51
N SER A 201 -15.50 12.29 30.90
CA SER A 201 -14.85 13.58 31.10
C SER A 201 -13.39 13.53 30.69
N ALA A 202 -12.92 14.66 30.16
CA ALA A 202 -11.52 14.88 29.83
C ALA A 202 -10.78 15.41 31.07
N PRO A 203 -9.46 15.15 31.17
CA PRO A 203 -8.65 15.63 32.28
C PRO A 203 -8.72 17.15 32.43
N SER A 204 -8.82 17.61 33.68
CA SER A 204 -8.79 19.03 34.03
C SER A 204 -7.68 19.31 35.04
N PRO A 205 -6.88 20.37 34.86
CA PRO A 205 -5.89 20.76 35.86
C PRO A 205 -6.57 21.14 37.18
N GLY A 206 -5.82 20.99 38.27
CA GLY A 206 -6.26 21.36 39.62
C GLY A 206 -5.66 22.67 40.06
N LYS A 207 -6.35 23.35 40.97
CA LYS A 207 -5.88 24.57 41.61
C LYS A 207 -6.20 24.55 43.09
N ARG A 208 -5.21 24.88 43.92
CA ARG A 208 -5.34 25.03 45.37
C ARG A 208 -4.60 26.26 45.86
N THR A 209 -5.09 26.86 46.93
CA THR A 209 -4.43 27.93 47.67
C THR A 209 -3.80 27.35 48.93
N LEU A 210 -2.54 27.70 49.21
CA LEU A 210 -1.78 27.16 50.34
C LEU A 210 -1.39 28.27 51.33
N THR A 211 -1.51 27.98 52.63
CA THR A 211 -0.97 28.87 53.67
C THR A 211 0.24 28.21 54.33
N THR A 212 1.32 28.98 54.47
CA THR A 212 2.55 28.53 55.16
C THR A 212 2.71 29.22 56.50
N ASP A 213 3.22 28.50 57.50
CA ASP A 213 3.66 29.10 58.75
C ASP A 213 4.89 30.00 58.52
N PRO A 214 4.87 31.29 58.91
CA PRO A 214 5.98 32.22 58.60
C PRO A 214 7.33 31.86 59.22
N THR A 215 7.37 31.02 60.26
CA THR A 215 8.59 30.71 61.02
C THR A 215 9.27 29.44 60.49
N SER A 216 8.50 28.36 60.36
CA SER A 216 8.97 27.06 59.86
C SER A 216 8.90 26.98 58.32
N GLY A 217 7.99 27.74 57.72
CA GLY A 217 7.59 27.65 56.31
C GLY A 217 6.97 26.32 55.92
N LEU A 218 6.47 25.55 56.89
CA LEU A 218 5.62 24.39 56.66
C LEU A 218 4.27 24.84 56.10
N ILE A 219 3.70 24.06 55.20
CA ILE A 219 2.35 24.23 54.68
C ILE A 219 1.38 23.74 55.77
N VAL A 220 0.53 24.64 56.27
CA VAL A 220 -0.35 24.40 57.42
C VAL A 220 -1.84 24.41 57.07
N SER A 221 -2.20 24.91 55.88
CA SER A 221 -3.54 24.74 55.33
C SER A 221 -3.51 24.67 53.80
N CYS A 222 -4.55 24.03 53.26
CA CYS A 222 -4.80 23.91 51.84
C CYS A 222 -6.30 24.05 51.58
N GLU A 223 -6.67 24.90 50.64
CA GLU A 223 -8.04 25.05 50.14
C GLU A 223 -8.03 24.78 48.63
N TYR A 224 -8.78 23.78 48.18
CA TYR A 224 -8.90 23.48 46.75
C TYR A 224 -9.93 24.40 46.10
N GLU A 225 -9.50 25.18 45.11
CA GLU A 225 -10.41 25.95 44.24
C GLU A 225 -11.01 25.06 43.16
N GLN A 226 -10.20 24.14 42.63
CA GLN A 226 -10.59 23.16 41.63
C GLN A 226 -9.81 21.85 41.85
N LEU A 227 -10.53 20.74 41.96
CA LEU A 227 -9.89 19.43 42.03
C LEU A 227 -9.34 19.03 40.65
N PRO A 228 -8.08 18.54 40.57
CA PRO A 228 -7.56 17.98 39.33
C PRO A 228 -8.32 16.69 38.99
N SER A 229 -8.48 16.37 37.69
CA SER A 229 -9.15 15.16 37.22
C SER A 229 -8.40 14.49 36.07
N THR A 230 -8.48 13.17 35.99
CA THR A 230 -7.94 12.34 34.91
C THR A 230 -9.05 12.00 33.90
N TYR A 231 -8.74 11.24 32.84
CA TYR A 231 -9.81 10.72 31.98
C TYR A 231 -10.73 9.83 32.80
N GLN A 232 -12.02 10.13 32.85
CA GLN A 232 -13.00 9.22 33.44
C GLN A 232 -13.62 8.39 32.32
N VAL A 233 -13.41 7.08 32.39
CA VAL A 233 -13.98 6.10 31.46
C VAL A 233 -15.02 5.30 32.21
N ARG A 234 -16.29 5.50 31.85
CA ARG A 234 -17.37 4.66 32.33
C ARG A 234 -17.23 3.28 31.70
N ARG A 235 -17.26 2.24 32.54
CA ARG A 235 -17.39 0.84 32.13
C ARG A 235 -18.81 0.37 32.42
N SER A 236 -19.37 -0.35 31.46
CA SER A 236 -20.71 -0.91 31.57
C SER A 236 -20.77 -2.26 30.85
N GLY A 237 -21.86 -2.99 31.06
CA GLY A 237 -22.11 -4.24 30.36
C GLY A 237 -21.67 -5.50 31.09
N HIS A 238 -21.44 -5.45 32.40
CA HIS A 238 -21.20 -6.66 33.18
C HIS A 238 -22.51 -7.41 33.48
N LEU A 239 -22.58 -8.69 33.09
CA LEU A 239 -23.69 -9.59 33.42
C LEU A 239 -23.18 -10.97 33.80
N ASP A 240 -23.65 -11.53 34.92
CA ASP A 240 -23.23 -12.87 35.33
C ASP A 240 -23.73 -13.95 34.36
N LYS A 241 -22.86 -14.93 34.07
CA LYS A 241 -23.10 -16.06 33.14
C LYS A 241 -23.64 -15.63 31.77
N ALA A 242 -23.20 -14.49 31.23
CA ALA A 242 -23.54 -14.02 29.88
C ALA A 242 -22.28 -13.87 29.01
N VAL A 243 -22.37 -14.23 27.72
CA VAL A 243 -21.28 -14.10 26.75
C VAL A 243 -21.79 -13.49 25.46
N ALA A 244 -21.20 -12.38 25.03
CA ALA A 244 -21.35 -11.82 23.71
C ALA A 244 -20.22 -12.30 22.81
N LEU A 245 -20.57 -13.04 21.75
CA LEU A 245 -19.62 -13.39 20.70
C LEU A 245 -19.39 -12.17 19.82
N THR A 246 -18.13 -11.76 19.69
CA THR A 246 -17.71 -10.62 18.88
C THR A 246 -16.70 -11.06 17.84
N PHE A 247 -16.81 -10.53 16.62
CA PHE A 247 -15.94 -10.90 15.49
C PHE A 247 -15.31 -9.68 14.85
N ASP A 248 -13.99 -9.68 14.71
CA ASP A 248 -13.22 -8.60 14.09
C ASP A 248 -12.70 -8.97 12.69
N ASP A 249 -12.29 -7.95 11.94
CA ASP A 249 -11.71 -7.96 10.58
C ASP A 249 -12.65 -8.19 9.39
N GLY A 250 -13.81 -8.82 9.60
CA GLY A 250 -14.73 -9.18 8.51
C GLY A 250 -15.27 -7.99 7.69
N PRO A 251 -15.98 -8.26 6.59
CA PRO A 251 -16.28 -9.59 6.03
C PRO A 251 -15.15 -10.19 5.16
N SER A 252 -15.03 -11.52 5.15
CA SER A 252 -14.23 -12.33 4.21
C SER A 252 -15.15 -13.23 3.36
N ALA A 253 -14.76 -13.48 2.10
CA ALA A 253 -15.50 -14.39 1.22
C ALA A 253 -15.52 -15.82 1.75
N GLU A 254 -14.43 -16.27 2.36
CA GLU A 254 -14.21 -17.65 2.74
C GLU A 254 -14.78 -17.99 4.13
N TYR A 255 -14.66 -17.07 5.11
CA TYR A 255 -14.88 -17.42 6.51
C TYR A 255 -16.12 -16.79 7.13
N THR A 256 -16.42 -15.52 6.87
CA THR A 256 -17.59 -14.84 7.43
C THR A 256 -18.90 -15.58 7.13
N GLY A 257 -19.09 -16.05 5.88
CA GLY A 257 -20.27 -16.83 5.52
C GLY A 257 -20.39 -18.13 6.33
N ALA A 258 -19.27 -18.81 6.57
CA ALA A 258 -19.24 -20.04 7.36
C ALA A 258 -19.46 -19.80 8.86
N VAL A 259 -18.96 -18.67 9.40
CA VAL A 259 -19.28 -18.23 10.77
C VAL A 259 -20.78 -18.01 10.92
N LEU A 260 -21.39 -17.26 9.99
CA LEU A 260 -22.84 -17.00 9.97
C LEU A 260 -23.67 -18.30 9.90
N ASP A 261 -23.24 -19.27 9.09
CA ASP A 261 -23.88 -20.59 9.01
C ASP A 261 -23.86 -21.33 10.36
N VAL A 262 -22.71 -21.29 11.06
CA VAL A 262 -22.58 -21.92 12.39
C VAL A 262 -23.46 -21.21 13.41
N LEU A 263 -23.43 -19.88 13.48
CA LEU A 263 -24.25 -19.09 14.40
C LEU A 263 -25.75 -19.32 14.18
N THR A 264 -26.19 -19.34 12.93
CA THR A 264 -27.57 -19.66 12.56
C THR A 264 -27.96 -21.06 13.02
N SER A 265 -27.09 -22.07 12.83
CA SER A 265 -27.35 -23.45 13.25
C SER A 265 -27.44 -23.63 14.77
N GLN A 266 -26.79 -22.75 15.53
CA GLN A 266 -26.79 -22.75 17.00
C GLN A 266 -27.82 -21.79 17.60
N HIS A 267 -28.57 -21.04 16.77
CA HIS A 267 -29.51 -20.01 17.19
C HIS A 267 -28.87 -18.92 18.09
N VAL A 268 -27.64 -18.53 17.76
CA VAL A 268 -26.87 -17.51 18.51
C VAL A 268 -26.72 -16.25 17.67
N ALA A 269 -27.10 -15.10 18.22
CA ALA A 269 -26.75 -13.79 17.67
C ALA A 269 -25.35 -13.37 18.15
N ALA A 270 -24.67 -12.54 17.36
CA ALA A 270 -23.30 -12.09 17.59
C ALA A 270 -23.14 -10.64 17.13
N THR A 271 -22.02 -10.01 17.45
CA THR A 271 -21.69 -8.63 17.05
C THR A 271 -20.43 -8.64 16.18
N PHE A 272 -20.51 -8.13 14.95
CA PHE A 272 -19.38 -8.10 14.00
C PHE A 272 -18.81 -6.70 13.89
N PHE A 273 -17.54 -6.50 14.24
CA PHE A 273 -16.79 -5.27 14.01
C PHE A 273 -16.12 -5.35 12.64
N VAL A 274 -16.75 -4.70 11.66
CA VAL A 274 -16.36 -4.86 10.26
C VAL A 274 -15.39 -3.79 9.80
N LEU A 275 -14.51 -4.17 8.88
CA LEU A 275 -13.71 -3.23 8.10
C LEU A 275 -14.54 -2.63 6.96
N GLY A 276 -14.52 -1.31 6.84
CA GLY A 276 -15.23 -0.59 5.78
C GLY A 276 -14.80 -1.02 4.38
N GLN A 277 -13.49 -1.23 4.14
CA GLN A 277 -12.98 -1.71 2.86
C GLN A 277 -13.47 -3.13 2.50
N ASN A 278 -13.60 -4.01 3.49
CA ASN A 278 -14.09 -5.37 3.29
C ASN A 278 -15.60 -5.37 3.06
N SER A 279 -16.31 -4.50 3.77
CA SER A 279 -17.75 -4.27 3.59
C SER A 279 -18.09 -3.75 2.18
N LEU A 280 -17.22 -2.93 1.57
CA LEU A 280 -17.33 -2.53 0.17
C LEU A 280 -17.12 -3.68 -0.81
N ARG A 281 -16.26 -4.63 -0.44
CA ARG A 281 -15.91 -5.76 -1.28
C ARG A 281 -16.97 -6.86 -1.23
N TYR A 282 -17.62 -7.03 -0.08
CA TYR A 282 -18.60 -8.10 0.19
C TYR A 282 -19.90 -7.55 0.80
N PRO A 283 -20.62 -6.64 0.11
CA PRO A 283 -21.85 -6.04 0.64
C PRO A 283 -22.96 -7.06 0.91
N GLU A 284 -22.96 -8.19 0.20
CA GLU A 284 -23.89 -9.30 0.39
C GLU A 284 -23.74 -9.97 1.77
N LEU A 285 -22.51 -10.13 2.25
CA LEU A 285 -22.25 -10.72 3.58
C LEU A 285 -22.62 -9.73 4.68
N LEU A 286 -22.34 -8.44 4.47
CA LEU A 286 -22.75 -7.39 5.39
C LEU A 286 -24.30 -7.33 5.52
N GLN A 287 -25.00 -7.41 4.40
CA GLN A 287 -26.47 -7.46 4.39
C GLN A 287 -27.00 -8.72 5.07
N ARG A 288 -26.34 -9.86 4.86
CA ARG A 288 -26.67 -11.14 5.50
C ARG A 288 -26.51 -11.09 7.02
N MET A 289 -25.39 -10.57 7.53
CA MET A 289 -25.18 -10.33 8.99
C MET A 289 -26.39 -9.58 9.57
N TYR A 290 -26.82 -8.51 8.90
CA TYR A 290 -27.96 -7.72 9.38
C TYR A 290 -29.29 -8.51 9.29
N GLN A 291 -29.54 -9.23 8.21
CA GLN A 291 -30.80 -9.97 8.05
C GLN A 291 -30.95 -11.15 9.01
N GLU A 292 -29.85 -11.80 9.39
CA GLU A 292 -29.84 -12.96 10.28
C GLU A 292 -29.91 -12.60 11.77
N GLY A 293 -29.94 -11.30 12.11
CA GLY A 293 -30.17 -10.83 13.48
C GLY A 293 -28.91 -10.33 14.21
N HIS A 294 -27.75 -10.33 13.56
CA HIS A 294 -26.48 -9.92 14.18
C HIS A 294 -26.33 -8.40 14.27
N GLU A 295 -25.55 -7.95 15.24
CA GLU A 295 -25.14 -6.54 15.34
C GLU A 295 -23.90 -6.28 14.50
N ILE A 296 -23.75 -5.05 14.02
CA ILE A 296 -22.60 -4.63 13.22
C ILE A 296 -22.02 -3.37 13.83
N GLY A 297 -20.76 -3.43 14.23
CA GLY A 297 -19.94 -2.31 14.69
C GLY A 297 -18.87 -1.94 13.67
N SER A 298 -18.24 -0.79 13.89
CA SER A 298 -17.12 -0.32 13.09
C SER A 298 -15.80 -0.84 13.67
N HIS A 299 -14.93 -1.40 12.82
CA HIS A 299 -13.54 -1.70 13.13
C HIS A 299 -12.58 -0.79 12.34
N SER A 300 -13.00 0.44 12.02
CA SER A 300 -12.34 1.36 11.06
C SER A 300 -12.48 0.95 9.58
N PHE A 301 -12.00 1.78 8.66
CA PHE A 301 -12.16 1.51 7.23
C PHE A 301 -11.04 0.62 6.69
N SER A 302 -9.79 0.93 7.06
CA SER A 302 -8.58 0.31 6.52
C SER A 302 -7.70 -0.42 7.55
N HIS A 303 -8.16 -0.54 8.80
CA HIS A 303 -7.44 -1.18 9.92
C HIS A 303 -6.11 -0.48 10.35
N PRO A 304 -6.02 0.86 10.42
CA PRO A 304 -4.82 1.52 10.96
C PRO A 304 -4.78 1.46 12.49
N ASN A 305 -3.59 1.57 13.08
CA ASN A 305 -3.48 1.88 14.51
C ASN A 305 -3.95 3.32 14.75
N LEU A 306 -5.13 3.46 15.35
CA LEU A 306 -5.78 4.76 15.55
C LEU A 306 -5.06 5.63 16.60
N GLY A 307 -4.25 5.04 17.48
CA GLY A 307 -3.39 5.77 18.41
C GLY A 307 -2.17 6.40 17.73
N ALA A 308 -1.78 5.90 16.55
CA ALA A 308 -0.60 6.34 15.81
C ALA A 308 -0.90 7.33 14.67
N VAL A 309 -2.19 7.63 14.41
CA VAL A 309 -2.60 8.54 13.32
C VAL A 309 -3.33 9.76 13.87
N GLY A 310 -3.24 10.90 13.16
CA GLY A 310 -3.89 12.13 13.59
C GLY A 310 -5.42 12.09 13.47
N ASP A 311 -6.10 12.92 14.27
CA ASP A 311 -7.56 12.99 14.39
C ASP A 311 -8.30 13.05 13.04
N PRO A 312 -7.86 13.83 12.03
CA PRO A 312 -8.56 13.85 10.74
C PRO A 312 -8.63 12.48 10.06
N ARG A 313 -7.59 11.65 10.22
CA ARG A 313 -7.58 10.28 9.70
C ARG A 313 -8.52 9.39 10.50
N VAL A 314 -8.52 9.47 11.84
CA VAL A 314 -9.47 8.72 12.69
C VAL A 314 -10.92 9.05 12.29
N HIS A 315 -11.25 10.34 12.14
CA HIS A 315 -12.59 10.76 11.71
C HIS A 315 -12.93 10.23 10.32
N MET A 316 -11.99 10.23 9.37
CA MET A 316 -12.20 9.69 8.04
C MET A 316 -12.48 8.18 8.08
N GLU A 317 -11.69 7.41 8.82
CA GLU A 317 -11.82 5.96 8.96
C GLU A 317 -13.20 5.55 9.51
N LEU A 318 -13.66 6.22 10.57
CA LEU A 318 -14.96 5.94 11.17
C LEU A 318 -16.11 6.41 10.28
N ASN A 319 -16.00 7.59 9.67
CA ASN A 319 -17.05 8.11 8.79
C ASN A 319 -17.21 7.28 7.51
N LEU A 320 -16.12 6.87 6.87
CA LEU A 320 -16.18 6.04 5.67
C LEU A 320 -16.84 4.69 5.96
N THR A 321 -16.46 4.03 7.06
CA THR A 321 -17.07 2.76 7.47
C THR A 321 -18.57 2.93 7.74
N GLN A 322 -18.93 3.99 8.47
CA GLN A 322 -20.33 4.30 8.72
C GLN A 322 -21.11 4.56 7.43
N ARG A 323 -20.55 5.28 6.46
CA ARG A 323 -21.18 5.53 5.14
C ARG A 323 -21.45 4.24 4.38
N VAL A 324 -20.51 3.29 4.43
CA VAL A 324 -20.70 1.97 3.82
C VAL A 324 -21.86 1.23 4.47
N LEU A 325 -21.89 1.16 5.81
CA LEU A 325 -22.99 0.52 6.56
C LEU A 325 -24.35 1.14 6.23
N GLN A 326 -24.43 2.46 6.23
CA GLN A 326 -25.64 3.20 5.90
C GLN A 326 -26.11 2.92 4.47
N SER A 327 -25.19 2.84 3.51
CA SER A 327 -25.51 2.59 2.10
C SER A 327 -25.96 1.15 1.83
N VAL A 328 -25.43 0.16 2.56
CA VAL A 328 -25.70 -1.27 2.33
C VAL A 328 -26.87 -1.76 3.18
N CYS A 329 -26.87 -1.45 4.48
CA CYS A 329 -27.86 -1.96 5.43
C CYS A 329 -29.01 -0.97 5.70
N GLY A 330 -28.87 0.30 5.31
CA GLY A 330 -29.83 1.35 5.68
C GLY A 330 -29.80 1.70 7.18
N ARG A 331 -28.74 1.30 7.89
CA ARG A 331 -28.53 1.49 9.33
C ARG A 331 -27.17 2.14 9.58
N SER A 332 -27.10 2.99 10.60
CA SER A 332 -25.83 3.42 11.20
C SER A 332 -25.39 2.41 12.26
N THR A 333 -24.26 2.66 12.91
CA THR A 333 -23.86 1.94 14.13
C THR A 333 -23.32 2.90 15.16
N LEU A 334 -23.59 2.62 16.44
CA LEU A 334 -22.95 3.25 17.59
C LEU A 334 -21.82 2.37 18.13
N LEU A 335 -21.66 1.14 17.66
CA LEU A 335 -20.66 0.23 18.18
C LEU A 335 -19.34 0.44 17.44
N PHE A 336 -18.26 0.52 18.20
CA PHE A 336 -16.90 0.67 17.67
C PHE A 336 -15.93 -0.17 18.46
N ARG A 337 -14.96 -0.77 17.78
CA ARG A 337 -13.79 -1.40 18.39
C ARG A 337 -12.54 -0.89 17.67
N PRO A 338 -11.58 -0.25 18.37
CA PRO A 338 -10.35 0.23 17.74
C PRO A 338 -9.46 -0.94 17.32
N PRO A 339 -8.83 -0.91 16.13
CA PRO A 339 -7.78 -1.86 15.80
C PRO A 339 -6.60 -1.77 16.77
N TYR A 340 -6.02 -2.93 17.14
CA TYR A 340 -4.84 -3.14 18.00
C TYR A 340 -4.93 -2.74 19.47
N ASN A 341 -5.74 -1.73 19.81
CA ASN A 341 -5.79 -1.11 21.15
C ASN A 341 -7.20 -1.20 21.75
N ALA A 342 -7.86 -2.36 21.66
CA ALA A 342 -9.21 -2.55 22.20
C ALA A 342 -9.23 -3.06 23.63
N ASP A 343 -8.17 -2.80 24.41
CA ASP A 343 -8.08 -3.23 25.79
C ASP A 343 -9.26 -2.70 26.62
N ALA A 344 -9.76 -3.53 27.54
CA ALA A 344 -10.82 -3.17 28.47
C ALA A 344 -10.32 -2.22 29.58
N GLU A 345 -9.01 -2.15 29.80
CA GLU A 345 -8.36 -1.27 30.77
C GLU A 345 -7.24 -0.44 30.10
N PRO A 346 -7.57 0.51 29.21
CA PRO A 346 -6.57 1.35 28.55
C PRO A 346 -5.77 2.15 29.59
N THR A 347 -4.44 1.97 29.58
CA THR A 347 -3.51 2.61 30.53
C THR A 347 -2.51 3.51 29.82
N ARG A 348 -2.61 3.70 28.50
CA ARG A 348 -1.72 4.57 27.71
C ARG A 348 -2.46 5.62 26.90
N ALA A 349 -1.81 6.75 26.64
CA ALA A 349 -2.40 7.85 25.89
C ALA A 349 -2.81 7.45 24.46
N GLU A 350 -2.03 6.56 23.85
CA GLU A 350 -2.28 5.97 22.53
C GLU A 350 -3.51 5.05 22.50
N GLU A 351 -3.90 4.46 23.64
CA GLU A 351 -5.09 3.62 23.78
C GLU A 351 -6.32 4.47 24.08
N VAL A 352 -6.19 5.52 24.91
CA VAL A 352 -7.31 6.40 25.27
C VAL A 352 -7.71 7.35 24.14
N HIS A 353 -6.74 7.79 23.32
CA HIS A 353 -7.00 8.77 22.26
C HIS A 353 -8.10 8.32 21.27
N PRO A 354 -8.07 7.10 20.70
CA PRO A 354 -9.16 6.58 19.88
C PRO A 354 -10.52 6.58 20.58
N LEU A 355 -10.56 6.22 21.88
CA LEU A 355 -11.79 6.19 22.69
C LEU A 355 -12.37 7.60 22.85
N VAL A 356 -11.53 8.61 23.05
CA VAL A 356 -11.96 10.02 23.16
C VAL A 356 -12.58 10.50 21.86
N VAL A 357 -11.93 10.25 20.72
CA VAL A 357 -12.45 10.65 19.41
C VAL A 357 -13.75 9.93 19.10
N ALA A 358 -13.79 8.60 19.31
CA ALA A 358 -14.98 7.79 19.11
C ALA A 358 -16.15 8.22 20.00
N SER A 359 -15.89 8.49 21.30
CA SER A 359 -16.91 8.98 22.24
C SER A 359 -17.48 10.34 21.83
N LYS A 360 -16.62 11.28 21.36
CA LYS A 360 -17.06 12.58 20.81
C LYS A 360 -17.92 12.44 19.55
N MET A 361 -17.70 11.37 18.78
CA MET A 361 -18.49 11.02 17.61
C MET A 361 -19.77 10.25 17.95
N GLY A 362 -19.99 9.92 19.23
CA GLY A 362 -21.19 9.22 19.72
C GLY A 362 -21.08 7.70 19.71
N TYR A 363 -19.89 7.13 19.50
CA TYR A 363 -19.69 5.69 19.57
C TYR A 363 -19.56 5.18 21.02
N LEU A 364 -20.01 3.95 21.23
CA LEU A 364 -19.72 3.09 22.36
C LEU A 364 -18.54 2.20 21.98
N THR A 365 -17.45 2.27 22.73
CA THR A 365 -16.27 1.46 22.46
C THR A 365 -16.39 0.12 23.16
N VAL A 366 -16.15 -0.98 22.44
CA VAL A 366 -16.27 -2.34 22.95
C VAL A 366 -14.87 -2.94 23.14
N GLY A 367 -14.52 -3.23 24.39
CA GLY A 367 -13.23 -3.79 24.77
C GLY A 367 -13.06 -5.27 24.44
N GLU A 368 -11.89 -5.81 24.79
CA GLU A 368 -11.44 -7.19 24.48
C GLU A 368 -10.87 -7.95 25.70
N LEU A 369 -11.56 -7.97 26.84
CA LEU A 369 -11.04 -8.64 28.05
C LEU A 369 -10.88 -10.16 27.85
N LEU A 370 -11.77 -10.77 27.05
CA LEU A 370 -11.77 -12.20 26.71
C LEU A 370 -11.21 -12.41 25.30
N ASP A 371 -9.90 -12.62 25.18
CA ASP A 371 -9.22 -12.94 23.92
C ASP A 371 -8.56 -14.35 23.97
N PRO A 372 -9.07 -15.34 23.23
CA PRO A 372 -8.43 -16.65 23.08
C PRO A 372 -7.25 -16.64 22.10
N GLU A 373 -6.92 -15.49 21.51
CA GLU A 373 -5.91 -15.26 20.47
C GLU A 373 -6.14 -16.08 19.19
N ASP A 374 -7.40 -16.35 18.81
CA ASP A 374 -7.77 -17.29 17.74
C ASP A 374 -7.08 -17.00 16.40
N TRP A 375 -6.67 -15.74 16.19
CA TRP A 375 -5.88 -15.27 15.07
C TRP A 375 -4.49 -15.92 14.93
N ARG A 376 -3.91 -16.43 16.03
CA ARG A 376 -2.61 -17.12 16.04
C ARG A 376 -2.73 -18.48 15.36
N LEU A 377 -2.06 -18.64 14.22
CA LEU A 377 -2.04 -19.90 13.47
C LEU A 377 -1.16 -21.00 14.11
N GLN A 378 -0.37 -20.66 15.13
CA GLN A 378 0.63 -21.53 15.73
C GLN A 378 0.53 -21.50 17.26
N GLU A 379 0.48 -22.69 17.86
CA GLU A 379 0.45 -22.95 19.31
C GLU A 379 1.87 -23.32 19.81
N PRO A 380 2.37 -22.70 20.90
CA PRO A 380 3.64 -23.08 21.51
C PRO A 380 3.52 -24.45 22.20
N VAL A 381 4.46 -25.36 21.95
CA VAL A 381 4.46 -26.72 22.56
C VAL A 381 5.62 -26.95 23.53
N GLY A 382 6.39 -25.89 23.84
CA GLY A 382 7.60 -25.93 24.67
C GLY A 382 8.89 -26.03 23.87
N ALA A 383 10.03 -25.74 24.51
CA ALA A 383 11.38 -25.77 23.91
C ALA A 383 11.54 -24.95 22.61
N GLY A 384 10.78 -23.86 22.45
CA GLY A 384 10.81 -23.02 21.25
C GLY A 384 10.16 -23.64 20.01
N GLN A 385 9.47 -24.77 20.15
CA GLN A 385 8.74 -25.43 19.07
C GLN A 385 7.29 -24.95 19.04
N THR A 386 6.73 -24.85 17.83
CA THR A 386 5.32 -24.53 17.60
C THR A 386 4.67 -25.61 16.76
N ARG A 387 3.36 -25.79 16.94
CA ARG A 387 2.51 -26.61 16.07
C ARG A 387 1.34 -25.80 15.51
N PRO A 388 0.72 -26.21 14.39
CA PRO A 388 -0.52 -25.61 13.95
C PRO A 388 -1.58 -25.62 15.06
N ARG A 389 -2.23 -24.48 15.26
CA ARG A 389 -3.28 -24.31 16.26
C ARG A 389 -4.57 -24.98 15.77
N THR A 390 -5.23 -25.72 16.65
CA THR A 390 -6.43 -26.49 16.31
C THR A 390 -7.71 -25.82 16.84
N ALA A 391 -8.86 -26.26 16.34
CA ALA A 391 -10.17 -25.80 16.82
C ALA A 391 -10.37 -26.05 18.33
N SER A 392 -9.86 -27.18 18.85
CA SER A 392 -9.94 -27.50 20.28
C SER A 392 -9.08 -26.54 21.11
N ASP A 393 -7.88 -26.21 20.65
CA ASP A 393 -7.00 -25.26 21.36
C ASP A 393 -7.69 -23.90 21.54
N ILE A 394 -8.34 -23.40 20.48
CA ILE A 394 -9.09 -22.13 20.50
C ILE A 394 -10.31 -22.24 21.44
N ALA A 395 -11.09 -23.31 21.34
CA ALA A 395 -12.29 -23.49 22.16
C ALA A 395 -11.94 -23.62 23.66
N GLU A 396 -10.91 -24.40 24.00
CA GLU A 396 -10.43 -24.56 25.38
C GLU A 396 -9.87 -23.24 25.93
N ALA A 397 -9.15 -22.48 25.12
CA ALA A 397 -8.69 -21.15 25.50
C ALA A 397 -9.87 -20.22 25.80
N ALA A 398 -10.85 -20.11 24.88
CA ALA A 398 -12.02 -19.27 25.06
C ALA A 398 -12.83 -19.63 26.31
N ILE A 399 -13.05 -20.92 26.56
CA ILE A 399 -13.77 -21.39 27.76
C ILE A 399 -13.00 -21.00 29.02
N ARG A 400 -11.67 -21.19 29.05
CA ARG A 400 -10.85 -20.80 30.18
C ARG A 400 -10.94 -19.29 30.45
N GLU A 401 -10.80 -18.46 29.42
CA GLU A 401 -10.93 -17.00 29.58
C GLU A 401 -12.27 -16.63 30.21
N VAL A 402 -13.37 -17.16 29.68
CA VAL A 402 -14.76 -16.94 30.16
C VAL A 402 -14.97 -17.43 31.62
N GLU A 403 -14.23 -18.44 32.07
CA GLU A 403 -14.33 -18.96 33.43
C GLU A 403 -13.44 -18.24 34.43
N THR A 404 -12.27 -17.77 33.99
CA THR A 404 -11.27 -17.15 34.88
C THR A 404 -11.37 -15.63 34.97
N LYS A 405 -11.86 -14.97 33.92
CA LYS A 405 -11.96 -13.51 33.86
C LYS A 405 -13.41 -13.06 34.04
N ARG A 406 -13.62 -11.90 34.65
CA ARG A 406 -14.95 -11.28 34.81
C ARG A 406 -15.37 -10.48 33.56
N GLY A 407 -15.22 -11.08 32.38
CA GLY A 407 -15.60 -10.48 31.10
C GLY A 407 -16.87 -11.10 30.51
N ASN A 408 -17.45 -10.40 29.55
CA ASN A 408 -18.65 -10.74 28.80
C ASN A 408 -18.45 -10.73 27.27
N CYS A 409 -17.50 -9.97 26.71
CA CYS A 409 -17.25 -9.86 25.27
C CYS A 409 -16.12 -10.79 24.83
N LEU A 410 -16.45 -11.94 24.24
CA LEU A 410 -15.48 -12.87 23.67
C LEU A 410 -15.08 -12.43 22.25
N LEU A 411 -13.81 -12.05 22.08
CA LEU A 411 -13.23 -11.69 20.79
C LEU A 411 -12.86 -12.94 19.98
N LEU A 412 -13.23 -12.94 18.71
CA LEU A 412 -12.81 -13.90 17.68
C LEU A 412 -12.62 -13.14 16.36
N HIS A 413 -12.08 -13.81 15.33
CA HIS A 413 -11.85 -13.19 14.02
C HIS A 413 -12.55 -13.96 12.90
N ASP A 414 -13.24 -13.24 12.00
CA ASP A 414 -13.86 -13.82 10.79
C ASP A 414 -13.15 -13.41 9.49
N ALA A 415 -12.04 -12.67 9.59
CA ALA A 415 -11.10 -12.43 8.50
C ALA A 415 -9.65 -12.26 9.03
N GLY A 416 -8.78 -11.55 8.30
CA GLY A 416 -7.40 -11.28 8.73
C GLY A 416 -6.43 -12.46 8.62
N GLY A 417 -6.74 -13.48 7.80
CA GLY A 417 -5.90 -14.67 7.61
C GLY A 417 -6.73 -15.95 7.44
N ASP A 418 -6.11 -17.11 7.63
CA ASP A 418 -6.83 -18.39 7.71
C ASP A 418 -7.63 -18.47 9.03
N ARG A 419 -8.95 -18.63 8.94
CA ARG A 419 -9.88 -18.76 10.07
C ARG A 419 -10.65 -20.07 10.08
N SER A 420 -10.16 -21.08 9.34
CA SER A 420 -10.78 -22.41 9.31
C SER A 420 -10.87 -23.05 10.71
N ALA A 421 -9.83 -22.87 11.54
CA ALA A 421 -9.81 -23.34 12.92
C ALA A 421 -10.82 -22.60 13.81
N THR A 422 -10.95 -21.27 13.69
CA THR A 422 -11.97 -20.48 14.41
C THR A 422 -13.38 -20.93 14.07
N VAL A 423 -13.71 -21.09 12.78
CA VAL A 423 -15.03 -21.58 12.32
C VAL A 423 -15.34 -22.95 12.92
N ALA A 424 -14.35 -23.85 12.96
CA ALA A 424 -14.51 -25.16 13.57
C ALA A 424 -14.64 -25.09 15.11
N ALA A 425 -13.91 -24.19 15.76
CA ALA A 425 -13.94 -23.99 17.21
C ALA A 425 -15.33 -23.56 17.70
N LEU A 426 -16.04 -22.72 16.93
CA LEU A 426 -17.41 -22.29 17.27
C LEU A 426 -18.37 -23.48 17.48
N LYS A 427 -18.21 -24.56 16.70
CA LYS A 427 -19.03 -25.78 16.81
C LYS A 427 -18.77 -26.57 18.10
N ILE A 428 -17.66 -26.32 18.77
CA ILE A 428 -17.28 -26.93 20.06
C ILE A 428 -17.66 -25.97 21.20
N LEU A 429 -17.24 -24.71 21.05
CA LEU A 429 -17.35 -23.66 22.05
C LEU A 429 -18.80 -23.35 22.43
N ILE A 430 -19.68 -23.14 21.45
CA ILE A 430 -21.06 -22.70 21.69
C ILE A 430 -21.85 -23.73 22.51
N PRO A 431 -21.91 -25.02 22.10
CA PRO A 431 -22.60 -26.04 22.87
C PRO A 431 -22.00 -26.23 24.28
N GLU A 432 -20.69 -26.13 24.42
CA GLU A 432 -20.01 -26.36 25.70
C GLU A 432 -20.28 -25.24 26.71
N LEU A 433 -20.27 -23.97 26.27
CA LEU A 433 -20.65 -22.85 27.13
C LEU A 433 -22.13 -22.90 27.53
N GLN A 434 -23.03 -23.28 26.62
CA GLN A 434 -24.44 -23.51 26.94
C GLN A 434 -24.61 -24.63 27.99
N ARG A 435 -23.87 -25.74 27.84
CA ARG A 435 -23.87 -26.85 28.81
C ARG A 435 -23.38 -26.42 30.19
N ARG A 436 -22.46 -25.46 30.25
CA ARG A 436 -21.93 -24.85 31.48
C ARG A 436 -22.82 -23.72 32.04
N GLY A 437 -23.98 -23.47 31.43
CA GLY A 437 -24.99 -22.53 31.91
C GLY A 437 -24.79 -21.08 31.46
N TYR A 438 -23.90 -20.81 30.52
CA TYR A 438 -23.74 -19.47 29.95
C TYR A 438 -24.84 -19.18 28.93
N ARG A 439 -25.34 -17.93 28.94
CA ARG A 439 -26.29 -17.42 27.95
C ARG A 439 -25.57 -16.57 26.93
N PHE A 440 -25.83 -16.83 25.65
CA PHE A 440 -25.33 -15.97 24.59
C PHE A 440 -26.20 -14.71 24.47
N VAL A 441 -25.56 -13.56 24.45
CA VAL A 441 -26.18 -12.23 24.36
C VAL A 441 -25.48 -11.41 23.28
N THR A 442 -26.07 -10.29 22.88
CA THR A 442 -25.39 -9.32 22.01
C THR A 442 -24.84 -8.14 22.83
N VAL A 443 -23.99 -7.31 22.21
CA VAL A 443 -23.42 -6.14 22.90
C VAL A 443 -24.52 -5.17 23.35
N SER A 444 -25.57 -4.95 22.56
CA SER A 444 -26.68 -4.07 23.00
C SER A 444 -27.38 -4.60 24.26
N GLN A 445 -27.50 -5.92 24.41
CA GLN A 445 -28.13 -6.52 25.59
C GLN A 445 -27.27 -6.38 26.86
N LEU A 446 -25.94 -6.33 26.73
CA LEU A 446 -25.05 -6.05 27.85
C LEU A 446 -25.30 -4.65 28.43
N VAL A 447 -25.56 -3.65 27.57
CA VAL A 447 -25.86 -2.27 27.99
C VAL A 447 -27.36 -1.99 28.16
N GLU A 448 -28.16 -3.03 28.42
CA GLU A 448 -29.62 -2.93 28.63
C GLU A 448 -30.34 -2.15 27.50
N SER A 449 -29.85 -2.29 26.27
CA SER A 449 -30.35 -1.65 25.08
C SER A 449 -30.91 -2.69 24.10
N ASP A 450 -31.29 -2.23 22.92
CA ASP A 450 -31.73 -3.07 21.82
C ASP A 450 -30.92 -2.81 20.56
N ARG A 451 -31.01 -3.75 19.62
CA ARG A 451 -30.32 -3.71 18.34
C ARG A 451 -30.65 -2.47 17.51
N ASP A 452 -31.89 -2.00 17.54
CA ASP A 452 -32.32 -0.83 16.75
C ASP A 452 -31.76 0.49 17.33
N ARG A 453 -31.48 0.55 18.63
CA ARG A 453 -30.82 1.71 19.27
C ARG A 453 -29.34 1.77 18.97
N VAL A 454 -28.64 0.65 19.01
CA VAL A 454 -27.20 0.61 18.67
C VAL A 454 -26.95 0.62 17.15
N MET A 455 -27.95 0.23 16.35
CA MET A 455 -27.94 0.33 14.89
C MET A 455 -29.13 1.16 14.36
N PRO A 456 -29.14 2.48 14.63
CA PRO A 456 -30.29 3.31 14.29
C PRO A 456 -30.51 3.36 12.79
N ALA A 457 -31.78 3.37 12.40
CA ALA A 457 -32.15 3.65 11.01
C ALA A 457 -31.64 5.03 10.60
N THR A 458 -31.19 5.17 9.36
CA THR A 458 -30.69 6.46 8.85
C THR A 458 -31.83 7.48 8.82
N THR A 459 -31.85 8.41 9.78
CA THR A 459 -32.83 9.51 9.85
C THR A 459 -32.26 10.77 9.19
N GLY A 460 -33.01 11.38 8.26
CA GLY A 460 -32.65 12.67 7.63
C GLY A 460 -31.79 12.56 6.35
N GLU A 461 -31.21 11.40 6.05
CA GLU A 461 -30.56 11.19 4.75
C GLU A 461 -31.60 10.83 3.68
N SER A 462 -31.58 11.52 2.54
CA SER A 462 -32.50 11.20 1.45
C SER A 462 -32.19 9.81 0.89
N ARG A 463 -33.21 9.01 0.60
CA ARG A 463 -33.06 7.70 -0.09
C ARG A 463 -32.26 7.82 -1.39
N LEU A 464 -32.27 9.01 -2.01
CA LEU A 464 -31.49 9.31 -3.21
C LEU A 464 -29.98 9.37 -2.89
N ARG A 465 -29.58 10.00 -1.79
CA ARG A 465 -28.17 10.08 -1.36
C ARG A 465 -27.62 8.71 -1.01
N LEU A 466 -28.34 7.93 -0.20
CA LEU A 466 -27.93 6.56 0.14
C LEU A 466 -27.80 5.67 -1.11
N ARG A 467 -28.70 5.84 -2.10
CA ARG A 467 -28.57 5.16 -3.40
C ARG A 467 -27.41 5.66 -4.23
N ALA A 468 -27.10 6.95 -4.20
CA ALA A 468 -25.94 7.50 -4.90
C ALA A 468 -24.64 7.00 -4.28
N ASP A 469 -24.53 6.99 -2.95
CA ASP A 469 -23.40 6.44 -2.20
C ASP A 469 -23.26 4.94 -2.50
N TRP A 470 -24.37 4.18 -2.45
CA TRP A 470 -24.37 2.76 -2.83
C TRP A 470 -23.91 2.55 -4.27
N LEU A 471 -24.43 3.30 -5.24
CA LEU A 471 -24.01 3.21 -6.65
C LEU A 471 -22.53 3.57 -6.83
N PHE A 472 -22.03 4.57 -6.13
CA PHE A 472 -20.64 4.97 -6.16
C PHE A 472 -19.74 3.85 -5.62
N TYR A 473 -20.04 3.33 -4.44
CA TYR A 473 -19.29 2.27 -3.79
C TYR A 473 -19.36 0.95 -4.55
N TRP A 474 -20.54 0.59 -5.06
CA TRP A 474 -20.73 -0.55 -5.96
C TRP A 474 -19.91 -0.38 -7.25
N GLY A 475 -19.97 0.80 -7.87
CA GLY A 475 -19.19 1.13 -9.06
C GLY A 475 -17.69 1.06 -8.82
N LEU A 476 -17.20 1.51 -7.66
CA LEU A 476 -15.80 1.41 -7.25
C LEU A 476 -15.35 -0.04 -7.10
N SER A 477 -16.15 -0.87 -6.39
CA SER A 477 -15.89 -2.29 -6.17
C SER A 477 -15.84 -3.07 -7.50
N TRP A 478 -16.82 -2.84 -8.39
CA TRP A 478 -16.83 -3.43 -9.73
C TRP A 478 -15.69 -2.91 -10.60
N GLY A 479 -15.38 -1.62 -10.54
CA GLY A 479 -14.27 -1.02 -11.26
C GLY A 479 -12.94 -1.67 -10.93
N GLN A 480 -12.68 -1.93 -9.64
CA GLN A 480 -11.48 -2.66 -9.20
C GLN A 480 -11.44 -4.10 -9.74
N ARG A 481 -12.56 -4.83 -9.69
CA ARG A 481 -12.64 -6.21 -10.23
C ARG A 481 -12.44 -6.26 -11.74
N ILE A 482 -13.07 -5.35 -12.49
CA ILE A 482 -12.93 -5.24 -13.94
C ILE A 482 -11.50 -4.90 -14.30
N LEU A 483 -10.89 -3.91 -13.64
CA LEU A 483 -9.51 -3.52 -13.90
C LEU A 483 -8.54 -4.67 -13.61
N GLY A 484 -8.72 -5.38 -12.49
CA GLY A 484 -7.94 -6.58 -12.16
C GLY A 484 -8.10 -7.70 -13.19
N GLY A 485 -9.33 -7.97 -13.63
CA GLY A 485 -9.61 -8.95 -14.68
C GLY A 485 -9.00 -8.58 -16.04
N LEU A 486 -9.09 -7.32 -16.44
CA LEU A 486 -8.44 -6.79 -17.65
C LEU A 486 -6.92 -6.90 -17.57
N PHE A 487 -6.34 -6.66 -16.40
CA PHE A 487 -4.91 -6.78 -16.17
C PHE A 487 -4.43 -8.23 -16.34
N LEU A 488 -5.11 -9.19 -15.68
CA LEU A 488 -4.81 -10.62 -15.84
C LEU A 488 -4.99 -11.08 -17.28
N ALA A 489 -6.06 -10.65 -17.95
CA ALA A 489 -6.31 -10.94 -19.35
C ALA A 489 -5.20 -10.36 -20.25
N ALA A 490 -4.74 -9.13 -20.02
CA ALA A 490 -3.66 -8.51 -20.78
C ALA A 490 -2.33 -9.26 -20.62
N ILE A 491 -1.98 -9.68 -19.40
CA ILE A 491 -0.80 -10.51 -19.14
C ILE A 491 -0.93 -11.83 -19.87
N PHE A 492 -2.05 -12.54 -19.72
CA PHE A 492 -2.29 -13.82 -20.35
C PHE A 492 -2.18 -13.72 -21.88
N LEU A 493 -2.88 -12.75 -22.49
CA LEU A 493 -2.85 -12.53 -23.94
C LEU A 493 -1.46 -12.14 -24.42
N GLY A 494 -0.73 -11.32 -23.66
CA GLY A 494 0.65 -10.94 -23.98
C GLY A 494 1.61 -12.14 -23.95
N VAL A 495 1.56 -12.97 -22.91
CA VAL A 495 2.37 -14.20 -22.80
C VAL A 495 1.99 -15.18 -23.90
N ALA A 496 0.69 -15.42 -24.12
CA ALA A 496 0.22 -16.32 -25.17
C ALA A 496 0.66 -15.86 -26.56
N ARG A 497 0.59 -14.54 -26.85
CA ARG A 497 1.10 -13.95 -28.10
C ARG A 497 2.60 -14.18 -28.24
N SER A 498 3.41 -13.86 -27.22
CA SER A 498 4.87 -14.01 -27.29
C SER A 498 5.29 -15.47 -27.53
N LEU A 499 4.65 -16.41 -26.84
CA LEU A 499 4.87 -17.85 -27.06
C LEU A 499 4.45 -18.29 -28.46
N MET A 500 3.30 -17.81 -28.96
CA MET A 500 2.83 -18.09 -30.32
C MET A 500 3.81 -17.56 -31.38
N ILE A 501 4.27 -16.31 -31.23
CA ILE A 501 5.25 -15.70 -32.15
C ILE A 501 6.56 -16.48 -32.13
N ALA A 502 7.09 -16.79 -30.95
CA ALA A 502 8.32 -17.58 -30.81
C ALA A 502 8.18 -18.96 -31.47
N TRP A 503 7.06 -19.67 -31.25
CA TRP A 503 6.79 -20.97 -31.86
C TRP A 503 6.68 -20.89 -33.38
N LEU A 504 5.91 -19.93 -33.92
CA LEU A 504 5.74 -19.72 -35.36
C LEU A 504 7.07 -19.34 -36.03
N ALA A 505 7.85 -18.45 -35.42
CA ALA A 505 9.16 -18.06 -35.93
C ALA A 505 10.14 -19.24 -35.93
N CYS A 506 10.20 -20.04 -34.86
CA CYS A 506 11.00 -21.27 -34.85
C CYS A 506 10.56 -22.27 -35.92
N ARG A 507 9.25 -22.40 -36.16
CA ARG A 507 8.72 -23.26 -37.22
C ARG A 507 9.13 -22.75 -38.59
N ALA A 508 8.98 -21.45 -38.87
CA ALA A 508 9.38 -20.82 -40.12
C ALA A 508 10.89 -21.00 -40.38
N HIS A 509 11.71 -20.81 -39.35
CA HIS A 509 13.16 -20.97 -39.46
C HIS A 509 13.60 -22.43 -39.65
N ARG A 510 12.85 -23.41 -39.14
CA ARG A 510 13.13 -24.84 -39.36
C ARG A 510 12.70 -25.32 -40.75
N PHE A 511 11.66 -24.71 -41.30
CA PHE A 511 11.08 -25.07 -42.60
C PHE A 511 11.02 -23.83 -43.50
N PRO A 512 12.19 -23.34 -43.98
CA PRO A 512 12.25 -22.15 -44.79
C PRO A 512 11.49 -22.34 -46.11
N THR A 513 10.93 -21.26 -46.63
CA THR A 513 10.26 -21.23 -47.93
C THR A 513 11.24 -21.69 -49.02
N VAL A 514 10.79 -22.58 -49.91
CA VAL A 514 11.60 -23.04 -51.06
C VAL A 514 11.87 -21.84 -51.96
N VAL A 515 13.14 -21.57 -52.20
CA VAL A 515 13.62 -20.46 -53.03
C VAL A 515 14.07 -20.97 -54.39
N GLY A 516 13.78 -20.19 -55.43
CA GLY A 516 14.28 -20.45 -56.77
C GLY A 516 15.74 -20.01 -56.93
N ASN A 517 16.22 -20.08 -58.18
CA ASN A 517 17.54 -19.60 -58.59
C ASN A 517 17.46 -18.53 -59.68
N GLY A 518 16.25 -18.04 -59.99
CA GLY A 518 16.04 -17.03 -61.00
C GLY A 518 16.69 -15.71 -60.64
N GLN A 519 17.12 -15.02 -61.70
CA GLN A 519 17.71 -13.69 -61.62
C GLN A 519 16.93 -12.77 -62.56
N PRO A 520 15.65 -12.45 -62.26
CA PRO A 520 14.88 -11.52 -63.07
C PRO A 520 15.55 -10.14 -63.09
N PRO A 521 15.44 -9.34 -64.17
CA PRO A 521 15.90 -7.96 -64.16
C PRO A 521 15.29 -7.18 -63.00
N VAL A 522 16.13 -6.45 -62.27
CA VAL A 522 15.71 -5.67 -61.08
C VAL A 522 16.01 -4.20 -61.29
N THR A 523 15.01 -3.35 -61.02
CA THR A 523 15.24 -1.91 -60.88
C THR A 523 15.08 -1.45 -59.43
N VAL A 524 16.11 -0.83 -58.88
CA VAL A 524 16.07 -0.21 -57.55
C VAL A 524 15.52 1.20 -57.66
N LEU A 525 14.48 1.52 -56.91
CA LEU A 525 13.84 2.82 -56.83
C LEU A 525 14.28 3.50 -55.54
N VAL A 526 14.92 4.65 -55.65
CA VAL A 526 15.38 5.46 -54.52
C VAL A 526 14.67 6.81 -54.56
N ALA A 527 13.76 7.05 -53.61
CA ALA A 527 13.13 8.36 -53.44
C ALA A 527 14.00 9.21 -52.50
N ALA A 528 14.42 10.38 -52.97
CA ALA A 528 15.29 11.29 -52.24
C ALA A 528 14.66 12.68 -52.14
N TYR A 529 14.74 13.29 -50.96
CA TYR A 529 14.34 14.68 -50.72
C TYR A 529 15.22 15.23 -49.62
N ASN A 530 16.18 16.12 -49.89
CA ASN A 530 17.16 16.68 -48.94
C ASN A 530 18.16 15.67 -48.31
N GLU A 531 18.75 14.78 -49.11
CA GLU A 531 19.59 13.66 -48.69
C GLU A 531 21.06 13.78 -49.13
N GLU A 532 21.58 15.01 -49.33
CA GLU A 532 22.93 15.27 -49.87
C GLU A 532 24.06 14.54 -49.13
N LYS A 533 23.91 14.34 -47.82
CA LYS A 533 24.93 13.74 -46.94
C LYS A 533 25.02 12.22 -47.06
N VAL A 534 23.98 11.56 -47.57
CA VAL A 534 23.85 10.09 -47.50
C VAL A 534 23.63 9.43 -48.85
N ILE A 535 23.01 10.13 -49.82
CA ILE A 535 22.58 9.55 -51.10
C ILE A 535 23.72 8.89 -51.87
N ALA A 536 24.91 9.48 -51.85
CA ALA A 536 26.07 8.94 -52.57
C ALA A 536 26.48 7.56 -52.04
N ARG A 537 26.52 7.40 -50.70
CA ARG A 537 26.89 6.13 -50.06
C ARG A 537 25.85 5.05 -50.31
N THR A 538 24.57 5.43 -50.34
CA THR A 538 23.47 4.54 -50.69
C THR A 538 23.63 4.01 -52.11
N ILE A 539 23.84 4.90 -53.10
CA ILE A 539 24.04 4.48 -54.50
C ILE A 539 25.31 3.63 -54.65
N ASP A 540 26.43 3.99 -54.01
CA ASP A 540 27.65 3.16 -54.01
C ASP A 540 27.36 1.74 -53.49
N SER A 541 26.59 1.61 -52.41
CA SER A 541 26.24 0.30 -51.84
C SER A 541 25.36 -0.54 -52.79
N LEU A 542 24.49 0.10 -53.56
CA LEU A 542 23.68 -0.56 -54.58
C LEU A 542 24.53 -1.03 -55.76
N LEU A 543 25.47 -0.20 -56.22
CA LEU A 543 26.35 -0.51 -57.35
C LEU A 543 27.44 -1.53 -57.01
N ALA A 544 27.72 -1.74 -55.72
CA ALA A 544 28.59 -2.80 -55.21
C ALA A 544 27.96 -4.21 -55.28
N SER A 545 26.66 -4.31 -55.55
CA SER A 545 25.97 -5.57 -55.84
C SER A 545 26.50 -6.21 -57.12
N ASP A 546 26.73 -7.52 -57.09
CA ASP A 546 27.12 -8.34 -58.25
C ASP A 546 25.91 -8.88 -59.04
N TYR A 547 24.70 -8.40 -58.72
CA TYR A 547 23.47 -8.86 -59.34
C TYR A 547 23.39 -8.51 -60.84
N PRO A 548 23.11 -9.49 -61.73
CA PRO A 548 23.04 -9.24 -63.17
C PRO A 548 21.78 -8.43 -63.53
N GLN A 549 21.88 -7.59 -64.57
CA GLN A 549 20.76 -6.78 -65.07
C GLN A 549 20.12 -5.89 -63.99
N LEU A 550 20.98 -5.21 -63.23
CA LEU A 550 20.62 -4.20 -62.23
C LEU A 550 20.51 -2.80 -62.88
N SER A 551 19.44 -2.08 -62.54
CA SER A 551 19.31 -0.65 -62.81
C SER A 551 18.88 0.09 -61.53
N VAL A 552 19.27 1.35 -61.39
CA VAL A 552 18.96 2.20 -60.26
C VAL A 552 18.30 3.47 -60.78
N VAL A 553 17.09 3.76 -60.30
CA VAL A 553 16.34 4.98 -60.60
C VAL A 553 16.24 5.80 -59.33
N VAL A 554 16.88 6.97 -59.33
CA VAL A 554 16.83 7.93 -58.22
C VAL A 554 15.82 9.01 -58.61
N VAL A 555 14.82 9.23 -57.76
CA VAL A 555 13.85 10.32 -57.91
C VAL A 555 14.14 11.38 -56.86
N ASP A 556 14.62 12.53 -57.32
CA ASP A 556 14.70 13.74 -56.51
C ASP A 556 13.33 14.41 -56.45
N ASP A 557 12.70 14.35 -55.28
CA ASP A 557 11.35 14.85 -54.99
C ASP A 557 11.38 16.34 -54.61
N GLY A 558 12.09 17.13 -55.42
CA GLY A 558 12.18 18.59 -55.28
C GLY A 558 13.07 19.04 -54.12
N SER A 559 14.26 18.46 -53.97
CA SER A 559 15.21 18.82 -52.91
C SER A 559 15.61 20.30 -52.98
N GLN A 560 15.86 20.89 -51.81
CA GLN A 560 16.37 22.25 -51.65
C GLN A 560 17.89 22.30 -51.38
N ASP A 561 18.50 21.14 -51.13
CA ASP A 561 19.95 20.97 -50.95
C ASP A 561 20.61 20.40 -52.22
N ALA A 562 21.89 20.02 -52.13
CA ALA A 562 22.65 19.54 -53.29
C ALA A 562 22.37 18.07 -53.68
N THR A 563 21.27 17.44 -53.21
CA THR A 563 20.99 16.00 -53.44
C THR A 563 21.07 15.61 -54.91
N ALA A 564 20.35 16.31 -55.78
CA ALA A 564 20.30 15.98 -57.20
C ALA A 564 21.63 16.25 -57.91
N ASP A 565 22.37 17.26 -57.48
CA ASP A 565 23.69 17.62 -58.02
C ASP A 565 24.73 16.56 -57.66
N VAL A 566 24.70 16.04 -56.43
CA VAL A 566 25.58 14.95 -55.98
C VAL A 566 25.36 13.69 -56.83
N VAL A 567 24.10 13.37 -57.15
CA VAL A 567 23.77 12.19 -57.98
C VAL A 567 24.26 12.38 -59.42
N GLU A 568 23.98 13.55 -60.02
CA GLU A 568 24.37 13.87 -61.40
C GLU A 568 25.89 13.91 -61.57
N GLN A 569 26.61 14.57 -60.66
CA GLN A 569 28.07 14.71 -60.75
C GLN A 569 28.81 13.38 -60.54
N ARG A 570 28.36 12.54 -59.60
CA ARG A 570 29.08 11.31 -59.23
C ARG A 570 28.67 10.09 -60.05
N PHE A 571 27.41 10.00 -60.47
CA PHE A 571 26.86 8.80 -61.10
C PHE A 571 26.27 9.03 -62.50
N GLY A 572 26.27 10.26 -63.02
CA GLY A 572 25.74 10.56 -64.36
C GLY A 572 26.44 9.83 -65.51
N GLY A 573 27.65 9.30 -65.29
CA GLY A 573 28.38 8.46 -66.24
C GLY A 573 28.12 6.95 -66.12
N ASP A 574 27.46 6.47 -65.06
CA ASP A 574 27.14 5.05 -64.90
C ASP A 574 25.81 4.73 -65.59
N SER A 575 25.85 3.94 -66.66
CA SER A 575 24.67 3.54 -67.45
C SER A 575 23.57 2.82 -66.64
N ARG A 576 23.89 2.32 -65.44
CA ARG A 576 22.92 1.69 -64.54
C ARG A 576 22.12 2.70 -63.75
N VAL A 577 22.58 3.94 -63.59
CA VAL A 577 21.95 4.96 -62.74
C VAL A 577 21.20 5.99 -63.58
N ARG A 578 19.92 6.22 -63.24
CA ARG A 578 19.07 7.25 -63.87
C ARG A 578 18.50 8.18 -62.80
N LEU A 579 18.73 9.48 -62.95
CA LEU A 579 18.16 10.52 -62.10
C LEU A 579 16.88 11.09 -62.75
N ILE A 580 15.81 11.21 -61.96
CA ILE A 580 14.55 11.89 -62.32
C ILE A 580 14.36 13.03 -61.32
N ARG A 581 14.11 14.25 -61.81
CA ARG A 581 13.76 15.41 -60.97
C ARG A 581 12.27 15.70 -61.09
N GLN A 582 11.59 15.91 -59.97
CA GLN A 582 10.18 16.29 -59.93
C GLN A 582 9.91 17.37 -58.86
N SER A 583 8.72 17.97 -58.89
CA SER A 583 8.25 18.81 -57.78
C SER A 583 7.87 17.94 -56.58
N ASN A 584 8.11 18.44 -55.36
CA ASN A 584 7.82 17.72 -54.12
C ASN A 584 6.34 17.29 -54.04
N GLY A 585 6.11 15.98 -54.10
CA GLY A 585 4.81 15.34 -53.95
C GLY A 585 4.78 14.28 -52.85
N GLY A 586 5.89 14.08 -52.13
CA GLY A 586 6.08 13.06 -51.11
C GLY A 586 6.57 11.73 -51.67
N LYS A 587 7.09 10.89 -50.77
CA LYS A 587 7.71 9.60 -51.10
C LYS A 587 6.84 8.69 -51.97
N ALA A 588 5.56 8.53 -51.65
CA ALA A 588 4.64 7.70 -52.45
C ALA A 588 4.51 8.21 -53.90
N HIS A 589 4.46 9.53 -54.10
CA HIS A 589 4.39 10.13 -55.44
C HIS A 589 5.71 9.88 -56.20
N ALA A 590 6.86 10.14 -55.57
CA ALA A 590 8.17 9.87 -56.17
C ALA A 590 8.36 8.40 -56.58
N LEU A 591 7.94 7.44 -55.74
CA LEU A 591 7.99 6.02 -56.05
C LEU A 591 7.07 5.64 -57.22
N ASN A 592 5.87 6.24 -57.30
CA ASN A 592 4.97 6.03 -58.44
C ASN A 592 5.54 6.61 -59.75
N THR A 593 6.19 7.78 -59.71
CA THR A 593 6.88 8.37 -60.87
C THR A 593 7.97 7.43 -61.38
N ALA A 594 8.75 6.84 -60.47
CA ALA A 594 9.77 5.86 -60.85
C ALA A 594 9.14 4.58 -61.43
N LEU A 595 8.10 4.04 -60.78
CA LEU A 595 7.40 2.82 -61.20
C LEU A 595 6.75 2.94 -62.59
N ALA A 596 6.28 4.14 -62.95
CA ALA A 596 5.69 4.42 -64.26
C ALA A 596 6.72 4.44 -65.40
N GLN A 597 8.01 4.57 -65.08
CA GLN A 597 9.10 4.65 -66.07
C GLN A 597 9.95 3.37 -66.14
N VAL A 598 9.50 2.27 -65.53
CA VAL A 598 10.23 1.00 -65.47
C VAL A 598 9.33 -0.19 -65.80
N ASP A 599 9.81 -1.03 -66.72
CA ASP A 599 9.11 -2.24 -67.18
C ASP A 599 9.75 -3.53 -66.65
N THR A 600 10.70 -3.42 -65.72
CA THR A 600 11.36 -4.57 -65.11
C THR A 600 10.38 -5.44 -64.33
N PRO A 601 10.52 -6.78 -64.31
CA PRO A 601 9.60 -7.66 -63.59
C PRO A 601 9.59 -7.45 -62.08
N VAL A 602 10.72 -7.01 -61.52
CA VAL A 602 10.91 -6.80 -60.08
C VAL A 602 11.44 -5.39 -59.85
N VAL A 603 10.81 -4.68 -58.91
CA VAL A 603 11.29 -3.39 -58.40
C VAL A 603 11.67 -3.52 -56.93
N LEU A 604 12.80 -2.94 -56.54
CA LEU A 604 13.27 -2.88 -55.16
C LEU A 604 13.16 -1.44 -54.67
N CYS A 605 12.47 -1.19 -53.55
CA CYS A 605 12.44 0.13 -52.93
C CYS A 605 13.46 0.20 -51.80
N VAL A 606 14.27 1.26 -51.82
CA VAL A 606 15.32 1.54 -50.85
C VAL A 606 15.25 3.01 -50.44
N ASP A 607 15.30 3.27 -49.14
CA ASP A 607 15.39 4.63 -48.63
C ASP A 607 16.78 5.24 -48.93
N ALA A 608 16.82 6.55 -49.21
CA ALA A 608 18.03 7.25 -49.60
C ALA A 608 19.17 7.25 -48.55
N ASP A 609 18.90 6.85 -47.30
CA ASP A 609 19.85 6.72 -46.19
C ASP A 609 20.20 5.26 -45.83
N THR A 610 19.86 4.30 -46.69
CA THR A 610 20.01 2.87 -46.39
C THR A 610 21.11 2.21 -47.21
N LEU A 611 22.04 1.52 -46.54
CA LEU A 611 23.12 0.76 -47.16
C LEU A 611 22.74 -0.72 -47.28
N LEU A 612 22.77 -1.29 -48.49
CA LEU A 612 22.44 -2.69 -48.71
C LEU A 612 23.67 -3.60 -48.63
N ASP A 613 23.48 -4.80 -48.07
CA ASP A 613 24.44 -5.90 -48.21
C ASP A 613 24.59 -6.27 -49.71
N PRO A 614 25.81 -6.50 -50.24
CA PRO A 614 26.01 -6.79 -51.65
C PRO A 614 25.16 -7.96 -52.20
N GLN A 615 24.87 -8.96 -51.35
CA GLN A 615 24.05 -10.12 -51.75
C GLN A 615 22.54 -9.92 -51.53
N ALA A 616 22.11 -8.79 -50.95
CA ALA A 616 20.71 -8.57 -50.59
C ALA A 616 19.78 -8.63 -51.81
N ILE A 617 20.16 -8.02 -52.93
CA ILE A 617 19.34 -7.99 -54.15
C ILE A 617 19.13 -9.41 -54.69
N GLN A 618 20.19 -10.21 -54.75
CA GLN A 618 20.10 -11.61 -55.18
C GLN A 618 19.19 -12.44 -54.27
N ARG A 619 19.36 -12.28 -52.94
CA ARG A 619 18.57 -13.00 -51.93
C ARG A 619 17.08 -12.66 -52.02
N LEU A 620 16.74 -11.41 -52.36
CA LEU A 620 15.34 -10.99 -52.55
C LEU A 620 14.77 -11.47 -53.88
N ALA A 621 15.51 -11.30 -54.99
CA ALA A 621 14.99 -11.51 -56.33
C ALA A 621 14.63 -12.98 -56.64
N ARG A 622 15.36 -13.94 -56.05
CA ARG A 622 15.16 -15.38 -56.26
C ARG A 622 13.78 -15.91 -55.85
N HIS A 623 13.04 -15.17 -55.02
CA HIS A 623 11.70 -15.55 -54.57
C HIS A 623 10.61 -15.30 -55.63
N PHE A 624 10.88 -14.47 -56.64
CA PHE A 624 9.90 -14.13 -57.67
C PHE A 624 9.73 -15.21 -58.76
N ASP A 625 10.49 -16.30 -58.68
CA ASP A 625 10.25 -17.54 -59.44
C ASP A 625 8.86 -18.13 -59.12
N ASP A 626 8.37 -17.93 -57.89
CA ASP A 626 6.99 -18.25 -57.52
C ASP A 626 6.06 -17.10 -57.99
N PRO A 627 5.15 -17.35 -58.95
CA PRO A 627 4.25 -16.32 -59.48
C PRO A 627 3.25 -15.82 -58.43
N THR A 628 3.03 -16.56 -57.35
CA THR A 628 2.14 -16.16 -56.26
C THR A 628 2.79 -15.15 -55.30
N VAL A 629 4.12 -15.01 -55.34
CA VAL A 629 4.85 -14.02 -54.54
C VAL A 629 4.74 -12.65 -55.22
N GLY A 630 4.11 -11.71 -54.51
CA GLY A 630 3.99 -10.33 -54.96
C GLY A 630 4.96 -9.37 -54.26
N ALA A 631 5.47 -9.74 -53.08
CA ALA A 631 6.49 -8.95 -52.38
C ALA A 631 7.41 -9.81 -51.49
N VAL A 632 8.63 -9.32 -51.27
CA VAL A 632 9.64 -9.94 -50.40
C VAL A 632 10.20 -8.87 -49.48
N ALA A 633 10.07 -9.08 -48.17
CA ALA A 633 10.61 -8.21 -47.14
C ALA A 633 12.03 -8.63 -46.76
N GLY A 634 12.98 -7.69 -46.83
CA GLY A 634 14.31 -7.88 -46.26
C GLY A 634 14.37 -7.56 -44.77
N ASN A 635 15.58 -7.67 -44.24
CA ASN A 635 15.91 -7.47 -42.85
C ASN A 635 16.58 -6.11 -42.63
N VAL A 636 15.91 -5.22 -41.89
CA VAL A 636 16.44 -3.88 -41.55
C VAL A 636 17.27 -3.96 -40.26
N LYS A 637 18.45 -3.33 -40.29
CA LYS A 637 19.41 -3.23 -39.20
C LYS A 637 19.76 -1.77 -38.92
N VAL A 638 20.10 -1.49 -37.67
CA VAL A 638 20.57 -0.17 -37.26
C VAL A 638 22.07 -0.08 -37.51
N GLY A 639 22.50 0.85 -38.36
CA GLY A 639 23.92 1.02 -38.70
C GLY A 639 24.68 2.02 -37.82
N ASN A 640 24.02 2.72 -36.91
CA ASN A 640 24.60 3.74 -36.03
C ASN A 640 24.35 3.44 -34.53
N CYS A 641 24.62 2.20 -34.08
CA CYS A 641 24.41 1.75 -32.70
C CYS A 641 25.41 2.35 -31.68
N GLY A 642 25.43 3.68 -31.55
CA GLY A 642 26.38 4.41 -30.70
C GLY A 642 25.84 4.87 -29.34
N ASN A 643 24.53 4.77 -29.09
CA ASN A 643 23.91 5.27 -27.85
C ASN A 643 22.66 4.49 -27.44
N LEU A 644 22.08 4.85 -26.28
CA LEU A 644 20.93 4.14 -25.71
C LEU A 644 19.70 4.10 -26.64
N PHE A 645 19.39 5.19 -27.36
CA PHE A 645 18.21 5.26 -28.23
C PHE A 645 18.35 4.36 -29.47
N THR A 646 19.54 4.38 -30.07
CA THR A 646 19.87 3.53 -31.24
C THR A 646 19.95 2.05 -30.85
N ILE A 647 20.40 1.74 -29.61
CA ILE A 647 20.35 0.38 -29.03
C ILE A 647 18.91 -0.09 -28.81
N TRP A 648 18.03 0.73 -28.25
CA TRP A 648 16.61 0.34 -28.09
C TRP A 648 15.96 0.01 -29.44
N GLN A 649 16.28 0.78 -30.47
CA GLN A 649 15.79 0.53 -31.83
C GLN A 649 16.36 -0.75 -32.44
N SER A 650 17.63 -1.07 -32.19
CA SER A 650 18.23 -2.32 -32.70
C SER A 650 17.62 -3.56 -32.04
N ILE A 651 17.32 -3.49 -30.74
CA ILE A 651 16.56 -4.52 -30.02
C ILE A 651 15.15 -4.65 -30.62
N GLU A 652 14.43 -3.54 -30.84
CA GLU A 652 13.08 -3.56 -31.41
C GLU A 652 13.05 -4.18 -32.82
N TYR A 653 13.99 -3.82 -33.69
CA TYR A 653 14.06 -4.38 -35.04
C TYR A 653 14.24 -5.89 -35.01
N THR A 654 15.15 -6.39 -34.17
CA THR A 654 15.47 -7.82 -34.10
C THR A 654 14.40 -8.61 -33.34
N ALA A 655 14.05 -8.17 -32.12
CA ALA A 655 13.19 -8.93 -31.20
C ALA A 655 11.68 -8.77 -31.45
N SER A 656 11.27 -7.68 -32.10
CA SER A 656 9.85 -7.41 -32.38
C SER A 656 9.58 -7.48 -33.88
N GLN A 657 10.15 -6.57 -34.67
CA GLN A 657 9.74 -6.44 -36.08
C GLN A 657 10.11 -7.67 -36.92
N ASN A 658 11.36 -8.12 -36.87
CA ASN A 658 11.83 -9.25 -37.66
C ASN A 658 11.26 -10.59 -37.17
N LEU A 659 11.25 -10.79 -35.84
CA LEU A 659 10.68 -12.01 -35.26
C LEU A 659 9.18 -12.14 -35.59
N ASP A 660 8.41 -11.07 -35.40
CA ASP A 660 6.98 -11.04 -35.78
C ASP A 660 6.81 -11.30 -37.29
N ARG A 661 7.69 -10.74 -38.14
CA ARG A 661 7.62 -10.95 -39.59
C ARG A 661 7.82 -12.41 -39.98
N GLN A 662 8.84 -13.06 -39.42
CA GLN A 662 9.08 -14.50 -39.61
C GLN A 662 7.90 -15.34 -39.11
N ALA A 663 7.32 -14.98 -37.96
CA ALA A 663 6.14 -15.67 -37.43
C ALA A 663 4.91 -15.50 -38.34
N TYR A 664 4.66 -14.30 -38.84
CA TYR A 664 3.52 -14.02 -39.71
C TYR A 664 3.69 -14.57 -41.13
N GLU A 665 4.92 -14.73 -41.62
CA GLU A 665 5.20 -15.45 -42.88
C GLU A 665 4.68 -16.88 -42.84
N ALA A 666 4.86 -17.60 -41.72
CA ALA A 666 4.34 -18.97 -41.54
C ALA A 666 2.80 -19.06 -41.68
N LEU A 667 2.10 -17.94 -41.52
CA LEU A 667 0.65 -17.80 -41.69
C LEU A 667 0.26 -17.13 -43.01
N ASN A 668 1.23 -16.92 -43.92
CA ASN A 668 1.10 -16.11 -45.13
C ASN A 668 0.45 -14.75 -44.84
N SER A 669 0.83 -14.11 -43.73
CA SER A 669 0.11 -12.97 -43.13
C SER A 669 0.98 -11.78 -42.76
N VAL A 670 2.15 -11.63 -43.40
CA VAL A 670 3.06 -10.49 -43.18
C VAL A 670 2.32 -9.16 -43.38
N PRO A 671 2.26 -8.28 -42.37
CA PRO A 671 1.47 -7.05 -42.45
C PRO A 671 2.23 -5.87 -43.05
N VAL A 672 3.56 -5.92 -43.08
CA VAL A 672 4.42 -4.82 -43.58
C VAL A 672 5.70 -5.36 -44.21
N VAL A 673 6.00 -4.88 -45.41
CA VAL A 673 7.31 -4.94 -46.07
C VAL A 673 8.00 -3.61 -45.78
N PRO A 674 9.19 -3.58 -45.16
CA PRO A 674 9.82 -2.34 -44.76
C PRO A 674 10.25 -1.50 -45.97
N GLY A 675 9.95 -0.21 -45.96
CA GLY A 675 10.34 0.72 -47.04
C GLY A 675 11.85 0.83 -47.31
N ALA A 676 12.69 0.48 -46.34
CA ALA A 676 14.15 0.50 -46.47
C ALA A 676 14.72 -0.68 -47.29
N ILE A 677 14.01 -1.82 -47.37
CA ILE A 677 14.43 -3.01 -48.13
C ILE A 677 13.21 -3.88 -48.47
N GLY A 678 12.48 -3.48 -49.52
CA GLY A 678 11.30 -4.19 -49.99
C GLY A 678 11.34 -4.44 -51.48
N ALA A 679 11.35 -5.72 -51.90
CA ALA A 679 11.25 -6.09 -53.31
C ALA A 679 9.80 -6.42 -53.67
N TRP A 680 9.37 -6.01 -54.86
CA TRP A 680 7.98 -6.11 -55.30
C TRP A 680 7.91 -6.60 -56.74
N ARG A 681 6.89 -7.42 -57.03
CA ARG A 681 6.53 -7.77 -58.41
C ARG A 681 5.89 -6.54 -59.04
N SER A 682 6.56 -5.95 -60.02
CA SER A 682 6.16 -4.65 -60.60
C SER A 682 4.73 -4.65 -61.13
N GLN A 683 4.33 -5.75 -61.77
CA GLN A 683 2.96 -5.90 -62.28
C GLN A 683 1.93 -5.94 -61.16
N ALA A 684 2.19 -6.69 -60.07
CA ALA A 684 1.27 -6.78 -58.94
C ALA A 684 1.05 -5.43 -58.26
N VAL A 685 2.11 -4.60 -58.17
CA VAL A 685 2.02 -3.24 -57.62
C VAL A 685 1.17 -2.34 -58.53
N ARG A 686 1.32 -2.47 -59.86
CA ARG A 686 0.50 -1.73 -60.84
C ARG A 686 -0.97 -2.15 -60.79
N ASP A 687 -1.25 -3.45 -60.68
CA ASP A 687 -2.61 -4.00 -60.64
C ASP A 687 -3.42 -3.48 -59.44
N ILE A 688 -2.76 -3.18 -58.33
CA ILE A 688 -3.40 -2.62 -57.11
C ILE A 688 -3.33 -1.09 -57.02
N GLY A 689 -2.90 -0.41 -58.09
CA GLY A 689 -2.90 1.05 -58.22
C GLY A 689 -1.68 1.78 -57.65
N GLY A 690 -0.55 1.10 -57.43
CA GLY A 690 0.70 1.73 -56.97
C GLY A 690 0.72 2.13 -55.49
N TYR A 691 1.60 3.05 -55.12
CA TYR A 691 1.72 3.61 -53.77
C TYR A 691 0.59 4.63 -53.52
N SER A 692 -0.10 4.50 -52.38
CA SER A 692 -1.17 5.42 -51.98
C SER A 692 -0.62 6.51 -51.04
N SER A 693 -1.16 7.72 -51.14
CA SER A 693 -0.87 8.84 -50.23
C SER A 693 -1.89 8.97 -49.08
N ASP A 694 -2.84 8.03 -48.94
CA ASP A 694 -3.89 8.08 -47.92
C ASP A 694 -3.36 7.95 -46.49
N THR A 695 -2.16 7.39 -46.32
CA THR A 695 -1.57 7.04 -45.03
C THR A 695 -0.11 7.47 -44.96
N LEU A 696 0.40 7.79 -43.77
CA LEU A 696 1.83 8.07 -43.55
C LEU A 696 2.75 6.83 -43.59
N ALA A 697 2.16 5.63 -43.72
CA ALA A 697 2.86 4.34 -43.81
C ALA A 697 2.53 3.68 -45.15
N GLU A 698 3.06 4.26 -46.23
CA GLU A 698 2.78 3.86 -47.61
C GLU A 698 3.15 2.40 -47.89
N ASP A 699 4.18 1.90 -47.22
CA ASP A 699 4.73 0.56 -47.34
C ASP A 699 3.81 -0.50 -46.69
N MET A 700 3.30 -0.21 -45.49
CA MET A 700 2.30 -1.03 -44.81
C MET A 700 0.98 -1.07 -45.60
N ASP A 701 0.50 0.08 -46.08
CA ASP A 701 -0.71 0.14 -46.90
C ASP A 701 -0.56 -0.68 -48.19
N LEU A 702 0.56 -0.53 -48.89
CA LEU A 702 0.84 -1.30 -50.10
C LEU A 702 0.90 -2.81 -49.81
N THR A 703 1.57 -3.21 -48.73
CA THR A 703 1.66 -4.61 -48.29
C THR A 703 0.27 -5.20 -48.05
N MET A 704 -0.59 -4.47 -47.33
CA MET A 704 -1.95 -4.93 -47.04
C MET A 704 -2.81 -5.02 -48.30
N ARG A 705 -2.77 -4.02 -49.19
CA ARG A 705 -3.50 -4.06 -50.47
C ARG A 705 -3.07 -5.23 -51.35
N LEU A 706 -1.77 -5.47 -51.47
CA LEU A 706 -1.23 -6.57 -52.26
C LEU A 706 -1.69 -7.94 -51.72
N ARG A 707 -1.70 -8.10 -50.39
CA ARG A 707 -2.21 -9.31 -49.74
C ARG A 707 -3.72 -9.48 -49.88
N LEU A 708 -4.49 -8.41 -49.76
CA LEU A 708 -5.94 -8.44 -50.01
C LEU A 708 -6.24 -8.76 -51.48
N GLY A 709 -5.32 -8.41 -52.40
CA GLY A 709 -5.32 -8.82 -53.81
C GLY A 709 -4.94 -10.28 -54.07
N GLY A 710 -4.63 -11.08 -53.04
CA GLY A 710 -4.38 -12.52 -53.15
C GLY A 710 -2.92 -12.92 -53.29
N TYR A 711 -1.99 -11.97 -53.36
CA TYR A 711 -0.56 -12.26 -53.44
C TYR A 711 0.04 -12.66 -52.08
N ARG A 712 1.09 -13.48 -52.13
CA ARG A 712 1.90 -13.85 -50.97
C ARG A 712 2.99 -12.80 -50.73
N VAL A 713 3.29 -12.60 -49.46
CA VAL A 713 4.39 -11.75 -49.00
C VAL A 713 5.34 -12.62 -48.18
N VAL A 714 6.60 -12.68 -48.61
CA VAL A 714 7.64 -13.56 -48.07
C VAL A 714 8.66 -12.72 -47.31
N ASN A 715 9.37 -13.32 -46.35
CA ASN A 715 10.45 -12.66 -45.62
C ASN A 715 11.79 -13.35 -45.92
N GLU A 716 12.80 -12.56 -46.25
CA GLU A 716 14.17 -13.01 -46.51
C GLU A 716 15.10 -12.46 -45.42
N PRO A 717 15.32 -13.20 -44.32
CA PRO A 717 16.05 -12.69 -43.15
C PRO A 717 17.53 -12.45 -43.42
N GLU A 718 18.10 -13.06 -44.46
CA GLU A 718 19.50 -12.87 -44.85
C GLU A 718 19.71 -11.65 -45.76
N ALA A 719 18.67 -11.09 -46.38
CA ALA A 719 18.79 -9.86 -47.16
C ALA A 719 18.84 -8.64 -46.23
N ARG A 720 20.06 -8.20 -45.85
CA ARG A 720 20.27 -7.17 -44.82
C ARG A 720 20.41 -5.77 -45.42
N ALA A 721 19.83 -4.79 -44.74
CA ALA A 721 19.97 -3.37 -45.03
C ALA A 721 20.21 -2.57 -43.75
N TYR A 722 21.15 -1.62 -43.78
CA TYR A 722 21.56 -0.82 -42.62
C TYR A 722 21.08 0.62 -42.77
N THR A 723 20.27 1.10 -41.83
CA THR A 723 19.69 2.47 -41.82
C THR A 723 20.18 3.29 -40.62
N GLU A 724 20.06 4.62 -40.72
CA GLU A 724 20.31 5.56 -39.63
C GLU A 724 19.11 5.63 -38.66
N ALA A 725 19.29 5.17 -37.42
CA ALA A 725 18.30 5.33 -36.36
C ALA A 725 18.41 6.69 -35.64
N PRO A 726 17.31 7.24 -35.11
CA PRO A 726 17.33 8.44 -34.28
C PRO A 726 18.26 8.32 -33.07
N ASP A 727 19.12 9.31 -32.88
CA ASP A 727 20.13 9.35 -31.82
C ASP A 727 19.73 10.23 -30.62
N SER A 728 18.51 10.79 -30.64
CA SER A 728 18.00 11.71 -29.63
C SER A 728 16.50 11.52 -29.41
N LEU A 729 16.04 11.77 -28.18
CA LEU A 729 14.65 11.56 -27.77
C LEU A 729 13.62 12.33 -28.63
N PRO A 730 13.78 13.62 -28.98
CA PRO A 730 12.80 14.34 -29.80
C PRO A 730 12.69 13.79 -31.23
N THR A 731 13.81 13.34 -31.79
CA THR A 731 13.87 12.74 -33.13
C THR A 731 13.24 11.35 -33.12
N LEU A 732 13.51 10.56 -32.07
CA LEU A 732 12.85 9.27 -31.83
C LEU A 732 11.34 9.44 -31.67
N PHE A 733 10.88 10.38 -30.84
CA PHE A 733 9.45 10.66 -30.66
C PHE A 733 8.75 10.97 -31.98
N ARG A 734 9.32 11.86 -32.80
CA ARG A 734 8.77 12.23 -34.11
C ARG A 734 8.67 11.03 -35.05
N GLN A 735 9.69 10.18 -35.09
CA GLN A 735 9.69 8.95 -35.88
C GLN A 735 8.56 8.01 -35.41
N ARG A 736 8.50 7.73 -34.10
CA ARG A 736 7.51 6.79 -33.53
C ARG A 736 6.09 7.30 -33.68
N PHE A 737 5.86 8.60 -33.53
CA PHE A 737 4.57 9.23 -33.82
C PHE A 737 4.13 9.00 -35.26
N ARG A 738 5.02 9.24 -36.23
CA ARG A 738 4.72 9.00 -37.65
C ARG A 738 4.33 7.54 -37.91
N TRP A 739 5.08 6.59 -37.33
CA TRP A 739 4.81 5.16 -37.50
C TRP A 739 3.52 4.73 -36.81
N ALA A 740 3.32 5.11 -35.54
CA ALA A 740 2.11 4.77 -34.80
C ALA A 740 0.85 5.35 -35.46
N TYR A 741 0.91 6.60 -35.94
CA TYR A 741 -0.19 7.25 -36.65
C TYR A 741 -0.44 6.60 -38.02
N GLY A 742 0.61 6.35 -38.81
CA GLY A 742 0.50 5.66 -40.10
C GLY A 742 -0.06 4.24 -39.98
N ASN A 743 0.39 3.48 -38.96
CA ASN A 743 -0.15 2.16 -38.66
C ASN A 743 -1.64 2.25 -38.29
N LEU A 744 -2.03 3.20 -37.44
CA LEU A 744 -3.44 3.41 -37.08
C LEU A 744 -4.30 3.74 -38.31
N GLN A 745 -3.79 4.58 -39.22
CA GLN A 745 -4.46 4.88 -40.49
C GLN A 745 -4.64 3.62 -41.35
N CYS A 746 -3.60 2.79 -41.49
CA CYS A 746 -3.67 1.53 -42.23
C CYS A 746 -4.67 0.54 -41.61
N LEU A 747 -4.62 0.37 -40.29
CA LEU A 747 -5.55 -0.49 -39.55
C LEU A 747 -7.00 -0.04 -39.73
N TRP A 748 -7.24 1.28 -39.74
CA TRP A 748 -8.56 1.84 -39.98
C TRP A 748 -9.02 1.68 -41.44
N LYS A 749 -8.15 1.98 -42.41
CA LYS A 749 -8.42 1.84 -43.85
C LYS A 749 -8.80 0.40 -44.20
N HIS A 750 -8.09 -0.59 -43.63
CA HIS A 750 -8.28 -2.01 -43.90
C HIS A 750 -9.19 -2.74 -42.90
N ARG A 751 -9.91 -2.03 -42.02
CA ARG A 751 -10.79 -2.63 -40.99
C ARG A 751 -11.86 -3.58 -41.55
N GLY A 752 -12.28 -3.38 -42.80
CA GLY A 752 -13.23 -4.26 -43.47
C GLY A 752 -12.73 -5.70 -43.70
N ALA A 753 -11.41 -5.93 -43.57
CA ALA A 753 -10.80 -7.25 -43.63
C ALA A 753 -10.90 -8.05 -42.32
N LEU A 754 -11.32 -7.43 -41.20
CA LEU A 754 -11.46 -8.12 -39.91
C LEU A 754 -12.41 -9.33 -40.04
N GLY A 755 -11.95 -10.50 -39.57
CA GLY A 755 -12.66 -11.78 -39.68
C GLY A 755 -12.63 -12.44 -41.07
N ARG A 756 -12.11 -11.75 -42.10
CA ARG A 756 -12.05 -12.19 -43.50
C ARG A 756 -10.60 -12.47 -43.94
N HIS A 757 -10.38 -12.88 -45.18
CA HIS A 757 -9.04 -13.04 -45.79
C HIS A 757 -8.04 -13.92 -44.99
N GLY A 758 -8.50 -15.09 -44.53
CA GLY A 758 -7.65 -16.11 -43.89
C GLY A 758 -7.10 -15.70 -42.51
N TYR A 759 -5.87 -16.11 -42.20
CA TYR A 759 -5.22 -15.80 -40.92
C TYR A 759 -4.95 -14.30 -40.74
N PHE A 760 -4.84 -13.54 -41.83
CA PHE A 760 -4.59 -12.11 -41.71
C PHE A 760 -5.75 -11.37 -41.05
N GLY A 761 -6.98 -11.52 -41.54
CA GLY A 761 -8.12 -10.83 -40.94
C GLY A 761 -8.64 -11.50 -39.67
N ARG A 762 -8.43 -12.81 -39.49
CA ARG A 762 -8.90 -13.55 -38.29
C ARG A 762 -7.95 -13.50 -37.10
N LEU A 763 -6.64 -13.36 -37.33
CA LEU A 763 -5.62 -13.41 -36.27
C LEU A 763 -4.72 -12.16 -36.28
N VAL A 764 -4.04 -11.89 -37.39
CA VAL A 764 -3.00 -10.85 -37.43
C VAL A 764 -3.59 -9.45 -37.26
N LEU A 765 -4.58 -9.07 -38.07
CA LEU A 765 -5.19 -7.74 -38.02
C LEU A 765 -5.86 -7.43 -36.66
N PRO A 766 -6.65 -8.35 -36.04
CA PRO A 766 -7.10 -8.18 -34.66
C PRO A 766 -5.95 -8.05 -33.65
N SER A 767 -4.87 -8.82 -33.81
CA SER A 767 -3.71 -8.73 -32.92
C SER A 767 -2.99 -7.37 -33.03
N LEU A 768 -2.92 -6.78 -34.24
CA LEU A 768 -2.34 -5.45 -34.43
C LEU A 768 -3.17 -4.37 -33.71
N TRP A 769 -4.50 -4.43 -33.83
CA TRP A 769 -5.40 -3.56 -33.07
C TRP A 769 -5.20 -3.72 -31.56
N LEU A 770 -5.20 -4.96 -31.07
CA LEU A 770 -5.12 -5.27 -29.65
C LEU A 770 -3.76 -4.83 -29.06
N PHE A 771 -2.65 -5.23 -29.67
CA PHE A 771 -1.32 -5.06 -29.05
C PHE A 771 -0.64 -3.74 -29.44
N GLN A 772 -0.87 -3.19 -30.64
CA GLN A 772 -0.24 -1.92 -31.03
C GLN A 772 -1.05 -0.70 -30.57
N ILE A 773 -2.38 -0.80 -30.45
CA ILE A 773 -3.23 0.33 -30.07
C ILE A 773 -3.79 0.15 -28.66
N PHE A 774 -4.69 -0.82 -28.45
CA PHE A 774 -5.44 -0.92 -27.18
C PHE A 774 -4.54 -1.21 -25.98
N SER A 775 -3.60 -2.15 -26.09
CA SER A 775 -2.67 -2.50 -25.01
C SER A 775 -1.77 -1.32 -24.61
N GLN A 776 -1.38 -0.47 -25.56
CA GLN A 776 -0.56 0.71 -25.26
C GLN A 776 -1.38 1.80 -24.55
N LEU A 777 -2.67 1.94 -24.89
CA LEU A 777 -3.58 2.86 -24.20
C LEU A 777 -3.93 2.42 -22.77
N LEU A 778 -4.03 1.11 -22.50
CA LEU A 778 -4.29 0.59 -21.15
C LEU A 778 -3.03 0.53 -20.26
N SER A 779 -1.83 0.46 -20.85
CA SER A 779 -0.58 0.28 -20.10
C SER A 779 -0.30 1.35 -19.02
N PRO A 780 -0.61 2.65 -19.21
CA PRO A 780 -0.48 3.65 -18.14
C PRO A 780 -1.27 3.31 -16.86
N LEU A 781 -2.45 2.71 -16.99
CA LEU A 781 -3.28 2.32 -15.84
C LEU A 781 -2.61 1.22 -15.00
N VAL A 782 -1.92 0.30 -15.69
CA VAL A 782 -1.13 -0.75 -15.04
C VAL A 782 0.04 -0.15 -14.26
N ASP A 783 0.76 0.78 -14.86
CA ASP A 783 1.90 1.42 -14.19
C ASP A 783 1.43 2.24 -12.98
N LEU A 784 0.28 2.93 -13.06
CA LEU A 784 -0.35 3.59 -11.92
C LEU A 784 -0.74 2.61 -10.80
N GLN A 785 -1.26 1.43 -11.14
CA GLN A 785 -1.58 0.40 -10.17
C GLN A 785 -0.32 -0.13 -9.46
N ILE A 786 0.80 -0.29 -10.17
CA ILE A 786 2.09 -0.67 -9.59
C ILE A 786 2.59 0.41 -8.62
N VAL A 787 2.54 1.68 -9.04
CA VAL A 787 2.92 2.82 -8.18
C VAL A 787 2.05 2.88 -6.93
N TRP A 788 0.74 2.68 -7.07
CA TRP A 788 -0.19 2.59 -5.94
C TRP A 788 0.17 1.44 -5.00
N ALA A 789 0.42 0.23 -5.52
CA ALA A 789 0.79 -0.93 -4.72
C ALA A 789 2.12 -0.73 -3.98
N LEU A 790 3.11 -0.11 -4.63
CA LEU A 790 4.40 0.23 -4.02
C LEU A 790 4.24 1.31 -2.93
N GLY A 791 3.45 2.35 -3.20
CA GLY A 791 3.16 3.41 -2.23
C GLY A 791 2.43 2.87 -1.01
N TRP A 792 1.42 2.01 -1.23
CA TRP A 792 0.71 1.32 -0.17
C TRP A 792 1.64 0.44 0.67
N ALA A 793 2.47 -0.40 0.02
CA ALA A 793 3.42 -1.24 0.74
C ALA A 793 4.45 -0.42 1.53
N ALA A 794 4.94 0.70 0.99
CA ALA A 794 5.85 1.60 1.69
C ALA A 794 5.20 2.22 2.93
N LEU A 795 3.96 2.69 2.82
CA LEU A 795 3.19 3.22 3.96
C LEU A 795 2.96 2.15 5.02
N THR A 796 2.57 0.93 4.62
CA THR A 796 2.37 -0.18 5.56
C THR A 796 3.67 -0.59 6.24
N LEU A 797 4.80 -0.64 5.52
CA LEU A 797 6.11 -0.95 6.11
C LEU A 797 6.57 0.16 7.08
N GLN A 798 6.26 1.42 6.78
CA GLN A 798 6.53 2.52 7.69
C GLN A 798 5.69 2.42 8.97
N ASP A 799 4.40 2.10 8.84
CA ASP A 799 3.50 1.88 9.98
C ASP A 799 3.97 0.70 10.85
N VAL A 800 4.48 -0.38 10.24
CA VAL A 800 5.06 -1.54 10.95
C VAL A 800 6.39 -1.22 11.62
N ALA A 801 7.20 -0.34 11.03
CA ALA A 801 8.48 0.07 11.62
C ALA A 801 8.29 1.00 12.84
N THR A 802 7.17 1.70 12.93
CA THR A 802 6.84 2.59 14.05
C THR A 802 5.95 1.93 15.12
N ALA A 803 5.15 0.93 14.75
CA ALA A 803 4.33 0.15 15.69
C ALA A 803 5.04 -1.14 16.11
N ASN A 804 5.43 -1.23 17.38
CA ASN A 804 6.12 -2.38 18.00
C ASN A 804 5.20 -3.62 18.21
N THR A 805 4.23 -3.88 17.34
CA THR A 805 3.24 -4.96 17.54
C THR A 805 3.21 -5.99 16.42
N HIS A 806 3.18 -7.25 16.83
CA HIS A 806 3.33 -8.49 16.07
C HIS A 806 2.13 -8.87 15.17
N TRP A 807 1.51 -7.94 14.47
CA TRP A 807 0.34 -8.24 13.62
C TRP A 807 0.55 -8.00 12.11
N GLN A 808 -0.38 -8.56 11.31
CA GLN A 808 -0.25 -8.95 9.91
C GLN A 808 -0.38 -7.89 8.76
N PRO A 809 -0.39 -6.55 8.94
CA PRO A 809 -0.44 -5.64 7.77
C PRO A 809 0.70 -5.85 6.78
N ALA A 810 1.91 -6.13 7.30
CA ALA A 810 3.08 -6.43 6.47
C ALA A 810 2.84 -7.65 5.58
N GLY A 811 2.16 -8.69 6.08
CA GLY A 811 1.91 -9.93 5.34
C GLY A 811 1.09 -9.68 4.08
N LEU A 812 -0.04 -8.98 4.20
CA LEU A 812 -0.90 -8.65 3.05
C LEU A 812 -0.23 -7.65 2.09
N ALA A 813 0.41 -6.61 2.59
CA ALA A 813 1.11 -5.64 1.75
C ALA A 813 2.28 -6.28 0.97
N LEU A 814 3.08 -7.12 1.64
CA LEU A 814 4.15 -7.90 1.00
C LEU A 814 3.60 -8.97 0.07
N GLN A 815 2.44 -9.57 0.36
CA GLN A 815 1.76 -10.50 -0.53
C GLN A 815 1.26 -9.81 -1.80
N HIS A 816 0.68 -8.61 -1.69
CA HIS A 816 0.29 -7.81 -2.85
C HIS A 816 1.51 -7.40 -3.67
N LEU A 817 2.56 -6.92 -3.02
CA LEU A 817 3.80 -6.53 -3.68
C LEU A 817 4.48 -7.72 -4.38
N SER A 818 4.55 -8.88 -3.72
CA SER A 818 5.13 -10.10 -4.30
C SER A 818 4.25 -10.67 -5.43
N SER A 819 2.93 -10.56 -5.34
CA SER A 819 2.02 -10.96 -6.42
C SER A 819 2.20 -10.08 -7.67
N VAL A 820 2.23 -8.76 -7.51
CA VAL A 820 2.47 -7.83 -8.62
C VAL A 820 3.89 -7.99 -9.17
N GLY A 821 4.89 -8.10 -8.30
CA GLY A 821 6.30 -8.28 -8.66
C GLY A 821 6.54 -9.60 -9.40
N SER A 822 5.94 -10.70 -8.97
CA SER A 822 6.07 -12.01 -9.63
C SER A 822 5.40 -12.04 -11.00
N LEU A 823 4.23 -11.43 -11.17
CA LEU A 823 3.58 -11.30 -12.47
C LEU A 823 4.40 -10.43 -13.44
N TYR A 824 4.95 -9.32 -12.95
CA TYR A 824 5.81 -8.46 -13.76
C TYR A 824 7.11 -9.17 -14.16
N LEU A 825 7.74 -9.89 -13.22
CA LEU A 825 8.93 -10.68 -13.48
C LEU A 825 8.65 -11.78 -14.51
N LEU A 826 7.55 -12.52 -14.36
CA LEU A 826 7.12 -13.54 -15.32
C LEU A 826 6.99 -12.96 -16.73
N PHE A 827 6.28 -11.83 -16.85
CA PHE A 827 6.06 -11.17 -18.13
C PHE A 827 7.39 -10.70 -18.76
N PHE A 828 8.26 -10.05 -17.97
CA PHE A 828 9.58 -9.62 -18.43
C PHE A 828 10.46 -10.82 -18.84
N SER A 829 10.44 -11.93 -18.09
CA SER A 829 11.17 -13.15 -18.42
C SER A 829 10.72 -13.75 -19.75
N VAL A 830 9.43 -13.72 -20.06
CA VAL A 830 8.89 -14.19 -21.35
C VAL A 830 9.35 -13.29 -22.50
N GLU A 831 9.26 -11.96 -22.34
CA GLU A 831 9.76 -11.01 -23.36
C GLU A 831 11.26 -11.15 -23.58
N PHE A 832 12.04 -11.20 -22.50
CA PHE A 832 13.49 -11.36 -22.57
C PHE A 832 13.89 -12.67 -23.24
N SER A 833 13.21 -13.78 -22.92
CA SER A 833 13.46 -15.08 -23.55
C SER A 833 13.12 -15.05 -25.05
N SER A 834 12.06 -14.36 -25.44
CA SER A 834 11.67 -14.19 -26.85
C SER A 834 12.70 -13.35 -27.62
N ALA A 835 13.20 -12.27 -27.02
CA ALA A 835 14.27 -11.45 -27.59
C ALA A 835 15.60 -12.21 -27.68
N TRP A 836 15.95 -12.99 -26.65
CA TRP A 836 17.13 -13.85 -26.63
C TRP A 836 17.10 -14.89 -27.76
N LEU A 837 15.92 -15.48 -28.00
CA LEU A 837 15.68 -16.38 -29.12
C LEU A 837 15.88 -15.66 -30.46
N ALA A 838 15.26 -14.49 -30.65
CA ALA A 838 15.36 -13.71 -31.89
C ALA A 838 16.81 -13.35 -32.24
N PHE A 839 17.58 -12.85 -31.26
CA PHE A 839 19.00 -12.57 -31.44
C PHE A 839 19.81 -13.83 -31.77
N GLY A 840 19.46 -14.97 -31.17
CA GLY A 840 20.05 -16.26 -31.51
C GLY A 840 19.77 -16.70 -32.95
N MET A 841 18.53 -16.55 -33.42
CA MET A 841 18.11 -16.88 -34.79
C MET A 841 18.82 -16.02 -35.84
N GLU A 842 19.02 -14.73 -35.55
CA GLU A 842 19.69 -13.80 -36.46
C GLU A 842 21.23 -13.76 -36.32
N ARG A 843 21.79 -14.55 -35.39
CA ARG A 843 23.22 -14.58 -35.04
C ARG A 843 23.77 -13.21 -34.60
N GLU A 844 22.95 -12.43 -33.91
CA GLU A 844 23.32 -11.12 -33.36
C GLU A 844 23.96 -11.26 -31.97
N PRO A 845 24.92 -10.38 -31.61
CA PRO A 845 25.49 -10.36 -30.26
C PRO A 845 24.40 -10.01 -29.23
N ARG A 846 24.34 -10.74 -28.12
CA ARG A 846 23.29 -10.60 -27.10
C ARG A 846 23.53 -9.46 -26.09
N GLY A 847 24.69 -8.80 -26.13
CA GLY A 847 25.03 -7.70 -25.23
C GLY A 847 23.97 -6.58 -25.14
N PRO A 848 23.35 -6.13 -26.25
CA PRO A 848 22.28 -5.13 -26.22
C PRO A 848 21.08 -5.50 -25.34
N LEU A 849 20.77 -6.79 -25.14
CA LEU A 849 19.58 -7.23 -24.41
C LEU A 849 19.58 -6.78 -22.94
N PHE A 850 20.75 -6.45 -22.36
CA PHE A 850 20.83 -5.84 -21.02
C PHE A 850 20.00 -4.55 -20.94
N TRP A 851 19.96 -3.76 -22.02
CA TRP A 851 19.23 -2.49 -22.08
C TRP A 851 17.71 -2.64 -22.25
N MET A 852 17.18 -3.87 -22.35
CA MET A 852 15.73 -4.10 -22.33
C MET A 852 15.08 -3.64 -21.02
N PHE A 853 15.82 -3.70 -19.89
CA PHE A 853 15.31 -3.22 -18.61
C PHE A 853 14.99 -1.71 -18.66
N THR A 854 15.89 -0.90 -19.23
CA THR A 854 15.63 0.56 -19.39
C THR A 854 14.61 0.84 -20.48
N GLN A 855 14.51 -0.02 -21.50
CA GLN A 855 13.44 0.04 -22.50
C GLN A 855 12.06 -0.13 -21.84
N ARG A 856 11.96 -0.97 -20.80
CA ARG A 856 10.71 -1.21 -20.09
C ARG A 856 10.26 -0.04 -19.18
N ILE A 857 11.23 0.68 -18.62
CA ILE A 857 10.99 1.76 -17.62
C ILE A 857 10.95 3.15 -18.24
N VAL A 858 11.56 3.35 -19.43
CA VAL A 858 11.62 4.66 -20.09
C VAL A 858 10.99 4.65 -21.47
N TYR A 859 11.41 3.73 -22.35
CA TYR A 859 10.93 3.68 -23.73
C TYR A 859 9.43 3.32 -23.81
N ARG A 860 8.94 2.47 -22.91
CA ARG A 860 7.52 2.10 -22.84
C ARG A 860 6.63 3.33 -22.58
N GLN A 861 7.05 4.24 -21.71
CA GLN A 861 6.34 5.46 -21.34
C GLN A 861 6.32 6.46 -22.50
N LEU A 862 7.45 6.57 -23.21
CA LEU A 862 7.52 7.30 -24.48
C LEU A 862 6.47 6.78 -25.48
N MET A 863 6.34 5.46 -25.62
CA MET A 863 5.37 4.85 -26.54
C MET A 863 3.91 5.13 -26.15
N TYR A 864 3.59 5.21 -24.85
CA TYR A 864 2.24 5.62 -24.43
C TYR A 864 1.88 7.01 -24.95
N LEU A 865 2.79 7.97 -24.76
CA LEU A 865 2.58 9.35 -25.20
C LEU A 865 2.45 9.42 -26.73
N VAL A 866 3.23 8.62 -27.45
CA VAL A 866 3.16 8.49 -28.90
C VAL A 866 1.80 7.97 -29.36
N VAL A 867 1.28 6.89 -28.76
CA VAL A 867 -0.02 6.31 -29.15
C VAL A 867 -1.18 7.20 -28.74
N ILE A 868 -1.15 7.77 -27.52
CA ILE A 868 -2.17 8.73 -27.07
C ILE A 868 -2.22 9.91 -28.06
N LYS A 869 -1.07 10.49 -28.42
CA LYS A 869 -1.01 11.57 -29.41
C LYS A 869 -1.55 11.13 -30.77
N SER A 870 -1.22 9.92 -31.22
CA SER A 870 -1.67 9.37 -32.51
C SER A 870 -3.19 9.20 -32.55
N VAL A 871 -3.79 8.68 -31.48
CA VAL A 871 -5.25 8.51 -31.36
C VAL A 871 -5.95 9.87 -31.27
N THR A 872 -5.43 10.79 -30.46
CA THR A 872 -5.98 12.15 -30.35
C THR A 872 -5.92 12.90 -31.69
N GLN A 873 -4.83 12.74 -32.44
CA GLN A 873 -4.70 13.28 -33.80
C GLN A 873 -5.71 12.65 -34.78
N ALA A 874 -5.91 11.33 -34.70
CA ALA A 874 -6.86 10.63 -35.56
C ALA A 874 -8.31 11.09 -35.28
N LEU A 875 -8.65 11.30 -34.00
CA LEU A 875 -9.96 11.78 -33.58
C LEU A 875 -10.20 13.26 -33.90
N SER A 876 -9.15 14.09 -33.94
CA SER A 876 -9.28 15.52 -34.27
C SER A 876 -9.43 15.78 -35.77
N GLY A 877 -9.16 14.79 -36.63
CA GLY A 877 -9.27 14.92 -38.09
C GLY A 877 -8.21 15.82 -38.73
N LEU A 878 -7.23 16.30 -37.96
CA LEU A 878 -6.15 17.14 -38.46
C LEU A 878 -5.16 16.29 -39.28
N SER A 879 -4.87 16.70 -40.52
CA SER A 879 -3.79 16.09 -41.30
C SER A 879 -2.43 16.49 -40.71
N SER A 880 -1.53 15.52 -40.55
CA SER A 880 -0.15 15.78 -40.16
C SER A 880 0.74 15.57 -41.37
N GLY A 881 1.47 16.60 -41.77
CA GLY A 881 2.40 16.54 -42.90
C GLY A 881 3.65 15.69 -42.60
N TRP A 882 4.38 15.34 -43.66
CA TRP A 882 5.64 14.59 -43.56
C TRP A 882 6.74 15.44 -42.92
N ASN A 883 6.92 15.30 -41.60
CA ASN A 883 8.00 15.99 -40.87
C ASN A 883 9.33 15.21 -41.01
N LYS A 884 10.21 15.69 -41.89
CA LYS A 884 11.51 15.06 -42.17
C LYS A 884 12.47 15.15 -40.97
N LEU A 885 13.28 14.10 -40.77
CA LEU A 885 14.37 14.07 -39.78
C LEU A 885 15.68 14.58 -40.42
N GLU A 886 16.47 15.33 -39.66
CA GLU A 886 17.81 15.79 -40.09
C GLU A 886 18.81 14.62 -40.08
N ARG A 887 19.56 14.43 -41.18
CA ARG A 887 20.52 13.32 -41.34
C ARG A 887 21.94 13.72 -40.98
N LYS A 888 22.69 12.79 -40.38
CA LYS A 888 24.09 12.98 -39.94
C LYS A 888 25.10 12.13 -40.71
N GLY A 889 24.65 11.09 -41.41
CA GLY A 889 25.51 10.24 -42.25
C GLY A 889 26.36 9.24 -41.48
N THR A 890 25.86 8.76 -40.33
CA THR A 890 26.62 7.95 -39.36
C THR A 890 26.47 6.43 -39.51
N VAL A 891 25.85 5.95 -40.59
CA VAL A 891 25.62 4.51 -40.83
C VAL A 891 26.94 3.81 -41.18
N HIS A 892 27.20 2.64 -40.60
CA HIS A 892 28.32 1.76 -40.97
C HIS A 892 27.82 0.33 -41.21
N GLN A 893 28.41 -0.36 -42.19
CA GLN A 893 28.26 -1.82 -42.30
C GLN A 893 29.25 -2.50 -41.35
N PRO A 894 28.87 -3.60 -40.67
CA PRO A 894 29.83 -4.40 -39.91
C PRO A 894 30.92 -4.92 -40.85
N SER A 895 32.18 -4.76 -40.46
CA SER A 895 33.35 -5.28 -41.18
C SER A 895 33.42 -6.79 -41.18
#